data_AF-A0A8C0BJZ0-F1
#
_entry.id   AF-A0A8C0BJZ0-F1
#
_cell.length_a   1.000
_cell.length_b   1.000
_cell.length_c   1.000
_cell.angle_alpha   90.00
_cell.angle_beta   90.00
_cell.angle_gamma   90.00
#
_symmetry.space_group_name_H-M   'P 1'
#
loop_
_entity.id
_entity.type
_entity.pdbx_description
1 polymer ?
#
loop_
_entity_poly.entity_id
_entity_poly.type
_entity_poly.pdbx_seq_one_letter_code
_entity_poly.pdbx_strand_id
1 'polypeptide(L)'
;MLTSLNEDSESVTVEWIENGVVKGKEVDLEGIFSLNPDLAPDEDIEPSPETPPPPIPAAKVNKIVKSRQTMAPIKNDTSARDNRVVGSARARPTQLPEQSSSSQQNGSVSDISPVQASKKEFGPLFIKSNCVKEIEKLQEKREKRRLQQQELREKRAQDVDATNPNYEIMCMIRDFRGSLDYTPLTAADPIDEHRICVCVRKRPLNKKETLMKDLDVITIPSKDVVMVHEPKQKVDLTRYLENQTFRFDYAFDDTASNEMVYRFTAQPLVETIFERGMATCFAYGQTGSGKTHTMGGDFLGRNQDCSKGIYTLAARDVFLMLKKPNYNKLELQVYATFFEIYSGKVFDLLNKKTKLRVLEDGKQQVQVVGLQEREVKCVEDVLKLTEIGNSCRTSGQTSANAHSSRSHAVFQIILRRKGKLHGKFSLIDLAGNERGADTFSADRQTRLEGAEINKSLLALKECIRALGQNKPHTPFRASKLTQVLRDSFIRENSRTCMIATVSPGMASCENTLNTLRYANRVKGLKIGSSTAEDIHPTVHHATNQIDDLETRWGVGSSPQRDDLKLLCEQNEEEVSPQLFTFHEAVSQMVEMEEQVVEDHRAVFQKTIRWLEDEKALLEMTEEVDYDVDSYATQLEAILEQKIDILTELRGRLLLITFEKENPKELYEKRR
;
A
#
# COMPACT_ATOMS: atom_id res chain seq x y z
N MET A 1 2.42 -26.82 18.46
CA MET A 1 3.33 -27.98 18.51
C MET A 1 2.47 -29.21 18.27
N LEU A 2 2.96 -30.16 17.47
CA LEU A 2 2.27 -31.44 17.29
C LEU A 2 2.50 -32.27 18.55
N THR A 3 1.43 -32.76 19.18
CA THR A 3 1.51 -33.51 20.45
C THR A 3 1.06 -34.96 20.33
N SER A 4 0.18 -35.28 19.39
CA SER A 4 -0.10 -36.67 18.99
C SER A 4 -0.64 -36.77 17.56
N LEU A 5 -0.37 -37.92 16.94
CA LEU A 5 -1.06 -38.45 15.76
C LEU A 5 -2.00 -39.55 16.26
N ASN A 6 -3.20 -39.66 15.69
CA ASN A 6 -4.17 -40.70 16.02
C ASN A 6 -4.59 -41.43 14.75
N GLU A 7 -4.00 -42.60 14.54
CA GLU A 7 -4.15 -43.40 13.31
C GLU A 7 -5.56 -43.99 13.16
N ASP A 8 -6.24 -44.33 14.27
CA ASP A 8 -7.60 -44.91 14.28
C ASP A 8 -8.70 -43.92 13.84
N SER A 9 -8.40 -42.61 13.80
CA SER A 9 -9.35 -41.54 13.46
C SER A 9 -8.80 -40.52 12.45
N GLU A 10 -7.70 -40.85 11.78
CA GLU A 10 -7.04 -40.03 10.76
C GLU A 10 -6.87 -38.55 11.21
N SER A 11 -6.47 -38.35 12.47
CA SER A 11 -6.47 -37.04 13.12
C SER A 11 -5.15 -36.70 13.83
N VAL A 12 -4.92 -35.40 13.99
CA VAL A 12 -3.68 -34.82 14.55
C VAL A 12 -4.03 -33.83 15.65
N THR A 13 -3.47 -34.02 16.85
CA THR A 13 -3.63 -33.07 17.95
C THR A 13 -2.50 -32.04 17.94
N VAL A 14 -2.90 -30.76 17.94
CA VAL A 14 -2.00 -29.61 17.96
C VAL A 14 -2.25 -28.80 19.23
N GLU A 15 -1.21 -28.60 20.03
CA GLU A 15 -1.25 -27.73 21.21
C GLU A 15 -0.45 -26.43 21.02
N TRP A 16 -0.96 -25.32 21.56
CA TRP A 16 -0.25 -24.04 21.61
C TRP A 16 -0.58 -23.28 22.89
N ILE A 17 0.30 -22.33 23.26
CA ILE A 17 0.09 -21.46 24.42
C ILE A 17 -0.46 -20.13 23.93
N GLU A 18 -1.61 -19.73 24.45
CA GLU A 18 -2.24 -18.43 24.19
C GLU A 18 -2.51 -17.74 25.52
N ASN A 19 -1.98 -16.52 25.70
CA ASN A 19 -2.10 -15.74 26.94
C ASN A 19 -1.72 -16.51 28.23
N GLY A 20 -0.71 -17.38 28.13
CA GLY A 20 -0.21 -18.20 29.25
C GLY A 20 -1.01 -19.48 29.52
N VAL A 21 -2.06 -19.76 28.74
CA VAL A 21 -2.89 -20.98 28.87
C VAL A 21 -2.59 -21.92 27.71
N VAL A 22 -2.33 -23.20 28.00
CA VAL A 22 -2.22 -24.25 26.97
C VAL A 22 -3.61 -24.53 26.41
N LYS A 23 -3.74 -24.55 25.08
CA LYS A 23 -4.94 -24.94 24.35
C LYS A 23 -4.56 -26.03 23.34
N GLY A 24 -5.36 -27.08 23.28
CA GLY A 24 -5.28 -28.12 22.25
C GLY A 24 -6.44 -28.04 21.27
N LYS A 25 -6.20 -28.44 20.03
CA LYS A 25 -7.25 -28.75 19.05
C LYS A 25 -6.82 -29.95 18.20
N GLU A 26 -7.76 -30.86 17.99
CA GLU A 26 -7.67 -31.96 17.04
C GLU A 26 -8.04 -31.49 15.62
N VAL A 27 -7.29 -31.96 14.62
CA VAL A 27 -7.41 -31.55 13.22
C VAL A 27 -7.34 -32.80 12.34
N ASP A 28 -8.32 -32.92 11.44
CA ASP A 28 -8.48 -33.98 10.46
C ASP A 28 -7.38 -33.95 9.38
N LEU A 29 -6.81 -35.11 9.03
CA LEU A 29 -5.77 -35.25 8.00
C LEU A 29 -6.28 -34.91 6.59
N GLU A 30 -7.54 -35.23 6.22
CA GLU A 30 -8.13 -34.82 4.93
C GLU A 30 -8.15 -33.29 4.82
N GLY A 31 -8.45 -32.61 5.93
CA GLY A 31 -8.37 -31.16 6.06
C GLY A 31 -6.95 -30.58 5.99
N ILE A 32 -5.91 -31.36 6.31
CA ILE A 32 -4.50 -30.95 6.22
C ILE A 32 -3.97 -31.14 4.80
N PHE A 33 -4.25 -32.29 4.16
CA PHE A 33 -3.82 -32.60 2.80
C PHE A 33 -4.53 -31.73 1.75
N SER A 34 -5.83 -31.45 1.91
CA SER A 34 -6.56 -30.53 1.02
C SER A 34 -6.05 -29.08 1.07
N LEU A 35 -5.36 -28.69 2.14
CA LEU A 35 -4.66 -27.40 2.26
C LEU A 35 -3.19 -27.46 1.79
N ASN A 36 -2.57 -28.65 1.77
CA ASN A 36 -1.16 -28.86 1.44
C ASN A 36 -1.01 -30.12 0.56
N PRO A 37 -1.40 -30.08 -0.74
CA PRO A 37 -1.43 -31.27 -1.59
C PRO A 37 -0.07 -31.97 -1.72
N ASP A 38 1.01 -31.20 -1.66
CA ASP A 38 2.41 -31.67 -1.73
C ASP A 38 2.83 -32.55 -0.53
N LEU A 39 1.94 -32.77 0.45
CA LEU A 39 2.13 -33.64 1.61
C LEU A 39 1.22 -34.88 1.60
N ALA A 40 0.30 -34.99 0.64
CA ALA A 40 -0.52 -36.19 0.47
C ALA A 40 0.36 -37.36 -0.03
N PRO A 41 0.08 -38.61 0.35
CA PRO A 41 0.75 -39.77 -0.25
C PRO A 41 0.36 -39.91 -1.72
N ASP A 42 1.34 -40.18 -2.59
CA ASP A 42 1.09 -40.51 -4.00
C ASP A 42 0.26 -41.81 -4.11
N GLU A 43 -0.86 -41.79 -4.84
CA GLU A 43 -1.63 -43.00 -5.12
C GLU A 43 -0.92 -43.89 -6.15
N ASP A 44 -0.63 -45.14 -5.80
CA ASP A 44 -0.07 -46.14 -6.71
C ASP A 44 -1.04 -46.44 -7.88
N ILE A 45 -0.63 -46.09 -9.10
CA ILE A 45 -1.45 -46.25 -10.30
C ILE A 45 -1.40 -47.70 -10.81
N GLU A 46 -2.43 -48.51 -10.50
CA GLU A 46 -2.61 -49.81 -11.17
C GLU A 46 -2.90 -49.66 -12.68
N PRO A 47 -2.32 -50.52 -13.54
CA PRO A 47 -2.40 -50.38 -15.00
C PRO A 47 -3.74 -50.85 -15.60
N SER A 48 -4.13 -50.22 -16.71
CA SER A 48 -5.42 -50.46 -17.39
C SER A 48 -5.54 -51.85 -18.05
N PRO A 49 -6.74 -52.48 -18.06
CA PRO A 49 -6.97 -53.77 -18.70
C PRO A 49 -7.44 -53.68 -20.18
N GLU A 50 -6.99 -54.63 -21.00
CA GLU A 50 -7.56 -54.89 -22.34
C GLU A 50 -8.83 -55.79 -22.28
N THR A 51 -9.45 -56.07 -23.43
CA THR A 51 -10.74 -56.79 -23.54
C THR A 51 -10.71 -57.85 -24.67
N PRO A 52 -11.74 -58.71 -24.82
CA PRO A 52 -12.35 -59.69 -23.89
C PRO A 52 -12.23 -61.14 -24.48
N PRO A 53 -12.84 -62.24 -23.93
CA PRO A 53 -14.21 -62.64 -24.33
C PRO A 53 -15.02 -63.43 -23.21
N PRO A 54 -15.81 -64.52 -23.39
CA PRO A 54 -17.22 -64.59 -22.89
C PRO A 54 -17.57 -65.85 -22.01
N PRO A 55 -18.82 -66.37 -21.89
CA PRO A 55 -19.94 -65.84 -21.08
C PRO A 55 -20.73 -66.86 -20.17
N ILE A 56 -21.47 -66.37 -19.13
CA ILE A 56 -22.69 -67.00 -18.49
C ILE A 56 -22.42 -68.30 -17.64
N PRO A 57 -23.26 -68.82 -16.66
CA PRO A 57 -24.52 -68.36 -16.00
C PRO A 57 -24.59 -68.36 -14.43
N ALA A 58 -25.47 -67.48 -13.88
CA ALA A 58 -26.48 -67.71 -12.80
C ALA A 58 -26.16 -68.01 -11.29
N ALA A 59 -27.17 -67.66 -10.45
CA ALA A 59 -27.47 -68.10 -9.06
C ALA A 59 -26.64 -67.50 -7.89
N LYS A 60 -27.15 -67.28 -6.65
CA LYS A 60 -28.53 -67.28 -6.06
C LYS A 60 -28.50 -66.63 -4.64
N VAL A 61 -29.55 -65.88 -4.26
CA VAL A 61 -30.29 -65.91 -2.94
C VAL A 61 -29.45 -65.82 -1.62
N ASN A 62 -29.70 -64.90 -0.66
CA ASN A 62 -30.92 -64.83 0.17
C ASN A 62 -31.12 -63.52 1.00
N LYS A 63 -32.26 -63.48 1.72
CA LYS A 63 -32.82 -62.43 2.60
C LYS A 63 -32.01 -62.22 3.90
N ILE A 64 -32.26 -61.16 4.71
CA ILE A 64 -33.31 -61.10 5.78
C ILE A 64 -33.66 -59.64 6.17
N VAL A 65 -34.88 -59.42 6.70
CA VAL A 65 -35.41 -58.13 7.19
C VAL A 65 -36.00 -58.28 8.60
N LYS A 66 -35.78 -57.27 9.47
CA LYS A 66 -36.57 -56.83 10.66
C LYS A 66 -35.90 -55.51 11.16
N SER A 67 -36.54 -54.35 11.37
CA SER A 67 -37.73 -53.97 12.18
C SER A 67 -37.48 -54.13 13.70
N ARG A 68 -37.89 -53.22 14.61
CA ARG A 68 -38.94 -52.17 14.54
C ARG A 68 -38.92 -51.31 15.84
N GLN A 69 -39.37 -50.04 15.79
CA GLN A 69 -40.08 -49.30 16.89
C GLN A 69 -39.35 -49.02 18.25
N THR A 70 -39.72 -48.08 19.16
CA THR A 70 -40.28 -46.69 19.14
C THR A 70 -40.25 -46.07 20.56
N MET A 71 -40.42 -44.73 20.66
CA MET A 71 -40.86 -43.93 21.84
C MET A 71 -39.83 -43.52 22.95
N ALA A 72 -40.10 -42.35 23.56
CA ALA A 72 -39.48 -41.80 24.78
C ALA A 72 -40.46 -41.88 25.98
N PRO A 73 -40.09 -41.58 27.26
CA PRO A 73 -40.33 -40.20 27.78
C PRO A 73 -39.55 -39.70 29.06
N ILE A 74 -39.26 -38.37 29.12
CA ILE A 74 -39.61 -37.36 30.18
C ILE A 74 -39.15 -37.51 31.69
N LYS A 75 -38.63 -36.37 32.25
CA LYS A 75 -38.65 -35.79 33.66
C LYS A 75 -37.51 -35.99 34.70
N ASN A 76 -37.05 -34.84 35.24
CA ASN A 76 -36.89 -34.38 36.67
C ASN A 76 -36.07 -35.20 37.73
N ASP A 77 -35.54 -34.67 38.86
CA ASP A 77 -35.73 -33.37 39.56
C ASP A 77 -34.55 -32.88 40.48
N THR A 78 -34.76 -31.71 41.14
CA THR A 78 -33.93 -30.84 42.04
C THR A 78 -33.06 -31.36 43.22
N SER A 79 -32.00 -30.58 43.56
CA SER A 79 -31.62 -30.09 44.93
C SER A 79 -30.53 -28.99 44.84
N ALA A 80 -30.55 -27.79 45.49
CA ALA A 80 -30.52 -27.42 46.92
C ALA A 80 -29.15 -27.76 47.60
N ARG A 81 -28.47 -26.92 48.43
CA ARG A 81 -28.75 -25.64 49.17
C ARG A 81 -27.40 -24.98 49.63
N ASP A 82 -27.23 -23.78 50.22
CA ASP A 82 -28.07 -22.57 50.52
C ASP A 82 -27.30 -21.27 50.04
N ASN A 83 -26.85 -20.19 50.73
CA ASN A 83 -26.90 -19.63 52.12
C ASN A 83 -26.84 -18.04 52.08
N ARG A 84 -26.26 -17.34 53.08
CA ARG A 84 -26.41 -15.87 53.38
C ARG A 84 -25.07 -15.13 53.67
N VAL A 85 -24.94 -13.78 53.66
CA VAL A 85 -25.57 -12.75 54.54
C VAL A 85 -25.70 -11.32 53.91
N VAL A 86 -26.96 -10.84 53.86
CA VAL A 86 -27.56 -9.53 54.27
C VAL A 86 -26.82 -8.17 54.08
N GLY A 87 -27.53 -7.18 53.48
CA GLY A 87 -27.20 -5.73 53.53
C GLY A 87 -28.30 -4.81 52.95
N SER A 88 -29.21 -4.30 53.79
CA SER A 88 -30.48 -3.63 53.41
C SER A 88 -30.41 -2.09 53.21
N ALA A 89 -31.12 -1.55 52.21
CA ALA A 89 -31.68 -0.18 52.19
C ALA A 89 -32.82 -0.04 51.13
N ARG A 90 -33.66 1.02 51.21
CA ARG A 90 -34.99 1.03 50.55
C ARG A 90 -35.42 2.39 49.92
N ALA A 91 -35.88 2.30 48.67
CA ALA A 91 -36.86 3.15 47.96
C ALA A 91 -36.58 4.66 47.65
N ARG A 92 -37.21 5.07 46.54
CA ARG A 92 -37.32 6.41 45.95
C ARG A 92 -38.67 7.05 46.35
N PRO A 93 -38.77 8.37 46.47
CA PRO A 93 -39.76 9.08 45.65
C PRO A 93 -39.24 10.44 45.10
N THR A 94 -40.06 11.13 44.30
CA THR A 94 -39.81 12.50 43.84
C THR A 94 -41.16 13.23 43.70
N GLN A 95 -41.19 14.56 43.80
CA GLN A 95 -42.36 15.34 44.26
C GLN A 95 -43.30 15.86 43.15
N LEU A 96 -44.45 16.37 43.61
CA LEU A 96 -45.48 17.12 42.85
C LEU A 96 -45.07 18.59 42.64
N PRO A 97 -45.94 19.44 42.05
CA PRO A 97 -46.92 20.15 42.88
C PRO A 97 -48.36 20.23 42.33
N GLU A 98 -49.32 20.03 43.24
CA GLU A 98 -50.56 20.82 43.49
C GLU A 98 -51.58 21.16 42.35
N GLN A 99 -52.86 21.50 42.60
CA GLN A 99 -53.54 21.90 43.85
C GLN A 99 -55.08 21.61 43.83
N SER A 100 -55.67 21.23 44.97
CA SER A 100 -57.12 21.33 45.33
C SER A 100 -58.14 20.48 44.51
N SER A 101 -59.34 20.09 45.00
CA SER A 101 -60.02 20.26 46.30
C SER A 101 -60.99 19.09 46.62
N SER A 102 -61.13 18.74 47.92
CA SER A 102 -62.30 18.22 48.68
C SER A 102 -63.58 17.64 48.00
N SER A 103 -64.32 16.67 48.58
CA SER A 103 -64.12 15.74 49.72
C SER A 103 -65.36 14.81 49.90
N GLN A 104 -65.26 13.84 50.82
CA GLN A 104 -66.36 13.07 51.48
C GLN A 104 -67.06 11.87 50.77
N GLN A 105 -66.82 10.67 51.33
CA GLN A 105 -67.80 9.71 51.90
C GLN A 105 -68.94 9.08 51.05
N ASN A 106 -69.36 7.82 51.30
CA ASN A 106 -68.68 6.65 51.89
C ASN A 106 -69.45 5.34 51.57
N GLY A 107 -68.73 4.26 51.23
CA GLY A 107 -69.24 2.87 51.10
C GLY A 107 -70.33 2.60 50.03
N SER A 108 -70.81 1.35 49.83
CA SER A 108 -70.19 0.02 49.97
C SER A 108 -71.20 -1.12 49.66
N VAL A 109 -70.71 -2.23 49.10
CA VAL A 109 -71.34 -3.59 49.05
C VAL A 109 -72.32 -3.93 47.89
N SER A 110 -72.17 -5.20 47.42
CA SER A 110 -73.10 -6.10 46.70
C SER A 110 -73.44 -5.89 45.21
N ASP A 111 -73.07 -6.91 44.43
CA ASP A 111 -73.62 -7.25 43.12
C ASP A 111 -75.12 -7.65 43.19
N ILE A 112 -75.92 -7.18 42.23
CA ILE A 112 -77.10 -7.91 41.73
C ILE A 112 -77.19 -7.76 40.21
N SER A 113 -77.56 -8.83 39.52
CA SER A 113 -77.93 -8.87 38.10
C SER A 113 -78.94 -10.01 37.87
N PRO A 114 -79.72 -10.04 36.78
CA PRO A 114 -80.22 -8.94 35.95
C PRO A 114 -81.75 -9.04 35.68
N VAL A 115 -82.43 -7.93 35.34
CA VAL A 115 -83.79 -7.97 34.75
C VAL A 115 -83.91 -6.94 33.61
N GLN A 116 -84.59 -7.31 32.53
CA GLN A 116 -84.76 -6.50 31.32
C GLN A 116 -85.98 -5.56 31.43
N ALA A 117 -85.84 -4.30 31.00
CA ALA A 117 -86.98 -3.43 30.71
C ALA A 117 -86.66 -2.40 29.60
N SER A 118 -87.46 -2.44 28.53
CA SER A 118 -87.75 -1.37 27.54
C SER A 118 -86.67 -0.34 27.14
N LYS A 119 -86.30 -0.33 25.85
CA LYS A 119 -85.56 0.74 25.19
C LYS A 119 -86.12 2.16 25.47
N LYS A 120 -85.22 3.12 25.71
CA LYS A 120 -85.29 4.47 25.13
C LYS A 120 -83.88 4.98 24.86
N GLU A 121 -83.53 5.14 23.59
CA GLU A 121 -82.23 5.65 23.17
C GLU A 121 -82.17 7.17 23.32
N PHE A 122 -81.27 7.67 24.17
CA PHE A 122 -80.76 9.04 24.11
C PHE A 122 -79.28 9.01 24.50
N GLY A 123 -78.43 8.54 23.58
CA GLY A 123 -76.99 8.65 23.72
C GLY A 123 -76.56 10.13 23.60
N PRO A 124 -75.78 10.68 24.55
CA PRO A 124 -75.24 12.02 24.41
C PRO A 124 -74.20 12.04 23.29
N LEU A 125 -74.62 12.51 22.11
CA LEU A 125 -73.71 12.82 21.01
C LEU A 125 -72.74 13.92 21.46
N PHE A 126 -71.54 13.52 21.87
CA PHE A 126 -70.42 14.44 22.07
C PHE A 126 -70.06 15.07 20.71
N ILE A 127 -70.67 16.22 20.42
CA ILE A 127 -70.34 17.03 19.25
C ILE A 127 -68.93 17.60 19.49
N LYS A 128 -67.92 16.84 19.07
CA LYS A 128 -66.51 17.27 19.07
C LYS A 128 -66.42 18.66 18.45
N SER A 129 -65.90 19.61 19.22
CA SER A 129 -65.64 20.98 18.75
C SER A 129 -64.80 20.95 17.47
N ASN A 130 -64.99 21.93 16.58
CA ASN A 130 -64.24 21.98 15.32
C ASN A 130 -62.72 22.01 15.55
N CYS A 131 -62.24 22.59 16.66
CA CYS A 131 -60.83 22.52 17.05
C CYS A 131 -60.37 21.07 17.30
N VAL A 132 -61.17 20.28 18.04
CA VAL A 132 -60.89 18.86 18.31
C VAL A 132 -60.90 18.04 17.01
N LYS A 133 -61.84 18.33 16.08
CA LYS A 133 -61.90 17.68 14.76
C LYS A 133 -60.69 18.00 13.87
N GLU A 134 -60.18 19.23 13.90
CA GLU A 134 -58.95 19.56 13.15
C GLU A 134 -57.71 18.93 13.77
N ILE A 135 -57.62 18.84 15.11
CA ILE A 135 -56.55 18.08 15.80
C ILE A 135 -56.62 16.60 15.39
N GLU A 136 -57.81 16.01 15.36
CA GLU A 136 -58.04 14.61 14.96
C GLU A 136 -57.69 14.36 13.48
N LYS A 137 -58.04 15.26 12.55
CA LYS A 137 -57.56 15.21 11.15
C LYS A 137 -56.03 15.34 11.04
N LEU A 138 -55.40 16.13 11.91
CA LEU A 138 -53.96 16.36 11.89
C LEU A 138 -53.21 15.13 12.46
N GLN A 139 -53.80 14.45 13.45
CA GLN A 139 -53.40 13.12 13.93
C GLN A 139 -53.53 12.08 12.80
N GLU A 140 -54.69 11.97 12.16
CA GLU A 140 -54.94 11.02 11.06
C GLU A 140 -53.98 11.23 9.88
N LYS A 141 -53.68 12.49 9.52
CA LYS A 141 -52.67 12.83 8.49
C LYS A 141 -51.25 12.41 8.89
N ARG A 142 -50.88 12.52 10.18
CA ARG A 142 -49.59 12.02 10.69
C ARG A 142 -49.52 10.50 10.64
N GLU A 143 -50.60 9.81 10.98
CA GLU A 143 -50.68 8.35 10.98
C GLU A 143 -50.68 7.76 9.57
N LYS A 144 -51.46 8.33 8.63
CA LYS A 144 -51.40 7.98 7.20
C LYS A 144 -50.01 8.22 6.60
N ARG A 145 -49.33 9.33 6.96
CA ARG A 145 -47.96 9.60 6.53
C ARG A 145 -46.96 8.58 7.10
N ARG A 146 -47.12 8.15 8.36
CA ARG A 146 -46.32 7.08 8.97
C ARG A 146 -46.53 5.76 8.24
N LEU A 147 -47.79 5.38 7.97
CA LEU A 147 -48.12 4.14 7.28
C LEU A 147 -47.51 4.11 5.88
N GLN A 148 -47.70 5.16 5.06
CA GLN A 148 -47.07 5.28 3.74
C GLN A 148 -45.54 5.19 3.78
N GLN A 149 -44.92 5.79 4.81
CA GLN A 149 -43.47 5.76 4.99
C GLN A 149 -42.97 4.38 5.48
N GLN A 150 -43.82 3.60 6.15
CA GLN A 150 -43.58 2.21 6.51
C GLN A 150 -43.79 1.26 5.32
N GLU A 151 -44.89 1.38 4.57
CA GLU A 151 -45.14 0.63 3.33
C GLU A 151 -43.97 0.81 2.32
N LEU A 152 -43.49 2.06 2.16
CA LEU A 152 -42.33 2.35 1.31
C LEU A 152 -41.04 1.68 1.83
N ARG A 153 -40.88 1.54 3.15
CA ARG A 153 -39.73 0.86 3.77
C ARG A 153 -39.82 -0.65 3.65
N GLU A 154 -41.01 -1.23 3.83
CA GLU A 154 -41.28 -2.66 3.67
C GLU A 154 -41.13 -3.09 2.21
N LYS A 155 -41.60 -2.28 1.26
CA LYS A 155 -41.40 -2.51 -0.18
C LYS A 155 -39.90 -2.44 -0.56
N ARG A 156 -39.19 -1.41 -0.07
CA ARG A 156 -37.72 -1.33 -0.21
C ARG A 156 -36.97 -2.50 0.45
N ALA A 157 -37.54 -3.13 1.48
CA ALA A 157 -36.97 -4.31 2.13
C ALA A 157 -37.23 -5.61 1.34
N GLN A 158 -38.32 -5.69 0.56
CA GLN A 158 -38.57 -6.77 -0.40
C GLN A 158 -37.62 -6.68 -1.61
N ASP A 159 -37.23 -5.47 -2.01
CA ASP A 159 -36.25 -5.21 -3.09
C ASP A 159 -34.78 -5.46 -2.66
N VAL A 160 -34.49 -6.12 -1.53
CA VAL A 160 -33.10 -6.35 -1.04
C VAL A 160 -32.50 -7.62 -1.63
N ASP A 161 -31.38 -7.50 -2.35
CA ASP A 161 -30.55 -8.67 -2.71
C ASP A 161 -29.85 -9.24 -1.48
N ALA A 162 -30.49 -10.21 -0.83
CA ALA A 162 -29.93 -10.95 0.30
C ALA A 162 -28.64 -11.73 -0.06
N THR A 163 -28.29 -11.87 -1.34
CA THR A 163 -27.03 -12.47 -1.80
C THR A 163 -25.87 -11.45 -1.92
N ASN A 164 -26.06 -10.20 -1.49
CA ASN A 164 -25.00 -9.19 -1.43
C ASN A 164 -24.98 -8.47 -0.05
N PRO A 165 -23.98 -8.73 0.82
CA PRO A 165 -23.91 -8.11 2.15
C PRO A 165 -23.71 -6.58 2.13
N ASN A 166 -23.35 -6.05 0.96
CA ASN A 166 -23.10 -4.62 0.70
C ASN A 166 -24.26 -3.94 -0.05
N TYR A 167 -25.40 -4.64 -0.29
CA TYR A 167 -26.52 -4.11 -1.08
C TYR A 167 -27.03 -2.74 -0.62
N GLU A 168 -27.13 -2.52 0.70
CA GLU A 168 -27.53 -1.25 1.28
C GLU A 168 -26.57 -0.11 0.92
N ILE A 169 -25.26 -0.36 1.02
CA ILE A 169 -24.19 0.60 0.68
C ILE A 169 -24.22 0.89 -0.83
N MET A 170 -24.40 -0.14 -1.66
CA MET A 170 -24.58 0.01 -3.11
C MET A 170 -25.78 0.90 -3.45
N CYS A 171 -26.91 0.75 -2.74
CA CYS A 171 -28.08 1.61 -2.92
C CYS A 171 -27.79 3.05 -2.49
N MET A 172 -27.12 3.29 -1.35
CA MET A 172 -26.72 4.64 -0.94
C MET A 172 -25.81 5.32 -1.98
N ILE A 173 -24.85 4.58 -2.55
CA ILE A 173 -23.94 5.11 -3.59
C ILE A 173 -24.71 5.41 -4.88
N ARG A 174 -25.59 4.51 -5.32
CA ARG A 174 -26.43 4.70 -6.52
C ARG A 174 -27.36 5.92 -6.38
N ASP A 175 -28.06 6.02 -5.26
CA ASP A 175 -29.00 7.11 -4.99
C ASP A 175 -28.24 8.45 -4.88
N PHE A 176 -27.02 8.47 -4.33
CA PHE A 176 -26.15 9.67 -4.35
C PHE A 176 -25.65 10.01 -5.77
N ARG A 177 -25.15 9.04 -6.53
CA ARG A 177 -24.71 9.23 -7.93
C ARG A 177 -25.80 9.78 -8.83
N GLY A 178 -27.06 9.39 -8.61
CA GLY A 178 -28.24 9.91 -9.31
C GLY A 178 -28.60 11.37 -8.96
N SER A 179 -27.90 12.00 -8.02
CA SER A 179 -28.06 13.42 -7.64
C SER A 179 -26.90 14.32 -8.07
N LEU A 180 -25.92 13.80 -8.82
CA LEU A 180 -24.76 14.53 -9.31
C LEU A 180 -24.93 14.95 -10.78
N ASP A 181 -24.56 16.18 -11.09
CA ASP A 181 -24.32 16.63 -12.46
C ASP A 181 -22.94 16.15 -12.94
N TYR A 182 -22.87 15.57 -14.15
CA TYR A 182 -21.63 15.03 -14.72
C TYR A 182 -21.10 15.92 -15.85
N THR A 183 -19.88 16.44 -15.67
CA THR A 183 -19.10 17.24 -16.62
C THR A 183 -17.65 16.70 -16.72
N PRO A 184 -17.47 15.46 -17.22
CA PRO A 184 -16.16 14.80 -17.27
C PRO A 184 -15.16 15.54 -18.16
N LEU A 185 -13.86 15.31 -17.91
CA LEU A 185 -12.77 15.89 -18.71
C LEU A 185 -12.84 15.42 -20.17
N THR A 186 -12.77 16.36 -21.10
CA THR A 186 -12.78 16.06 -22.54
C THR A 186 -11.42 16.36 -23.19
N ALA A 187 -11.16 15.76 -24.35
CA ALA A 187 -10.00 16.12 -25.17
C ALA A 187 -10.11 17.53 -25.82
N ALA A 188 -11.19 18.28 -25.57
CA ALA A 188 -11.37 19.66 -26.03
C ALA A 188 -11.05 20.70 -24.95
N ASP A 189 -10.87 20.29 -23.69
CA ASP A 189 -10.53 21.19 -22.59
C ASP A 189 -9.16 21.85 -22.77
N PRO A 190 -8.99 23.11 -22.31
CA PRO A 190 -7.70 23.79 -22.29
C PRO A 190 -6.74 23.11 -21.31
N ILE A 191 -5.44 23.31 -21.54
CA ILE A 191 -4.37 22.79 -20.69
C ILE A 191 -3.77 23.96 -19.89
N ASP A 192 -4.01 23.97 -18.58
CA ASP A 192 -3.52 25.00 -17.66
C ASP A 192 -2.04 24.76 -17.26
N GLU A 193 -1.21 25.77 -17.43
CA GLU A 193 0.24 25.72 -17.19
C GLU A 193 0.61 25.79 -15.70
N HIS A 194 1.00 24.64 -15.13
CA HIS A 194 1.49 24.55 -13.75
C HIS A 194 2.96 24.12 -13.68
N ARG A 195 3.69 24.57 -12.65
CA ARG A 195 5.06 24.09 -12.34
C ARG A 195 5.04 22.71 -11.68
N ILE A 196 4.13 22.51 -10.73
CA ILE A 196 3.76 21.20 -10.20
C ILE A 196 2.31 20.97 -10.61
N CYS A 197 2.06 19.93 -11.41
CA CYS A 197 0.73 19.49 -11.79
C CYS A 197 0.40 18.18 -11.05
N VAL A 198 -0.77 18.09 -10.43
CA VAL A 198 -1.22 16.91 -9.69
C VAL A 198 -2.55 16.43 -10.23
N CYS A 199 -2.55 15.22 -10.77
CA CYS A 199 -3.69 14.57 -11.39
C CYS A 199 -4.08 13.29 -10.65
N VAL A 200 -5.35 12.89 -10.75
CA VAL A 200 -5.83 11.58 -10.29
C VAL A 200 -6.36 10.78 -11.45
N ARG A 201 -6.06 9.48 -11.50
CA ARG A 201 -6.66 8.52 -12.44
C ARG A 201 -7.37 7.41 -11.68
N LYS A 202 -8.70 7.31 -11.83
CA LYS A 202 -9.47 6.11 -11.49
C LYS A 202 -9.20 5.04 -12.57
N ARG A 203 -9.02 3.78 -12.18
CA ARG A 203 -9.14 2.65 -13.11
C ARG A 203 -10.52 1.99 -13.00
N PRO A 204 -11.01 1.27 -14.03
CA PRO A 204 -12.21 0.44 -13.88
C PRO A 204 -12.00 -0.70 -12.86
N LEU A 205 -13.11 -1.23 -12.35
CA LEU A 205 -13.12 -2.50 -11.62
C LEU A 205 -12.60 -3.62 -12.53
N ASN A 206 -11.75 -4.49 -11.99
CA ASN A 206 -11.21 -5.63 -12.71
C ASN A 206 -12.10 -6.88 -12.56
N LYS A 207 -11.90 -7.89 -13.42
CA LYS A 207 -12.73 -9.10 -13.44
C LYS A 207 -12.81 -9.86 -12.10
N LYS A 208 -11.76 -9.82 -11.25
CA LYS A 208 -11.79 -10.43 -9.92
C LYS A 208 -12.67 -9.62 -8.95
N GLU A 209 -12.53 -8.30 -8.95
CA GLU A 209 -13.36 -7.40 -8.12
C GLU A 209 -14.84 -7.52 -8.50
N THR A 210 -15.16 -7.55 -9.80
CA THR A 210 -16.53 -7.78 -10.29
C THR A 210 -17.08 -9.15 -9.88
N LEU A 211 -16.27 -10.21 -9.96
CA LEU A 211 -16.66 -11.57 -9.55
C LEU A 211 -16.93 -11.66 -8.04
N MET A 212 -16.16 -10.93 -7.23
CA MET A 212 -16.34 -10.84 -5.77
C MET A 212 -17.48 -9.89 -5.33
N LYS A 213 -18.24 -9.30 -6.28
CA LYS A 213 -19.24 -8.24 -6.03
C LYS A 213 -18.68 -7.03 -5.24
N ASP A 214 -17.40 -6.68 -5.44
CA ASP A 214 -16.83 -5.47 -4.82
C ASP A 214 -17.50 -4.21 -5.39
N LEU A 215 -17.67 -3.18 -4.55
CA LEU A 215 -18.38 -1.95 -4.91
C LEU A 215 -17.41 -0.87 -5.38
N ASP A 216 -17.76 -0.19 -6.46
CA ASP A 216 -17.09 1.04 -6.88
C ASP A 216 -17.50 2.20 -5.97
N VAL A 217 -16.57 2.62 -5.10
CA VAL A 217 -16.75 3.73 -4.14
C VAL A 217 -16.18 5.07 -4.65
N ILE A 218 -15.69 5.15 -5.89
CA ILE A 218 -14.98 6.34 -6.41
C ILE A 218 -15.76 6.97 -7.57
N THR A 219 -16.17 8.23 -7.41
CA THR A 219 -16.91 8.98 -8.42
C THR A 219 -16.14 10.23 -8.84
N ILE A 220 -16.04 10.48 -10.14
CA ILE A 220 -15.41 11.67 -10.71
C ILE A 220 -16.52 12.40 -11.50
N PRO A 221 -17.21 13.38 -10.88
CA PRO A 221 -18.32 14.07 -11.52
C PRO A 221 -17.85 15.18 -12.47
N SER A 222 -16.69 15.81 -12.20
CA SER A 222 -16.13 16.88 -13.03
C SER A 222 -14.64 16.65 -13.30
N LYS A 223 -14.10 17.36 -14.30
CA LYS A 223 -12.68 17.30 -14.67
C LYS A 223 -11.67 17.61 -13.56
N ASP A 224 -12.10 18.19 -12.44
CA ASP A 224 -11.24 18.61 -11.32
C ASP A 224 -11.57 17.92 -9.98
N VAL A 225 -12.71 17.22 -9.87
CA VAL A 225 -13.23 16.67 -8.59
C VAL A 225 -13.12 15.16 -8.53
N VAL A 226 -12.63 14.64 -7.40
CA VAL A 226 -12.69 13.22 -7.03
C VAL A 226 -13.48 13.07 -5.74
N MET A 227 -14.53 12.26 -5.76
CA MET A 227 -15.33 11.90 -4.59
C MET A 227 -15.06 10.46 -4.16
N VAL A 228 -14.92 10.25 -2.85
CA VAL A 228 -14.81 8.93 -2.22
C VAL A 228 -16.02 8.71 -1.33
N HIS A 229 -16.76 7.64 -1.57
CA HIS A 229 -17.92 7.21 -0.78
C HIS A 229 -17.46 6.27 0.33
N GLU A 230 -16.80 6.81 1.37
CA GLU A 230 -16.24 6.01 2.45
C GLU A 230 -17.39 5.35 3.25
N PRO A 231 -17.53 4.01 3.26
CA PRO A 231 -18.61 3.34 3.97
C PRO A 231 -18.27 3.27 5.46
N LYS A 232 -19.09 3.88 6.31
CA LYS A 232 -18.92 3.88 7.77
C LYS A 232 -20.13 3.32 8.49
N GLN A 233 -19.91 2.94 9.74
CA GLN A 233 -20.94 2.48 10.65
C GLN A 233 -20.90 3.32 11.92
N LYS A 234 -22.07 3.70 12.43
CA LYS A 234 -22.22 4.39 13.72
C LYS A 234 -22.21 3.40 14.88
N VAL A 235 -22.07 3.93 16.10
CA VAL A 235 -22.15 3.16 17.36
C VAL A 235 -23.53 2.47 17.51
N ASP A 236 -24.59 3.04 16.93
CA ASP A 236 -25.94 2.44 16.88
C ASP A 236 -26.11 1.38 15.76
N LEU A 237 -25.00 0.94 15.16
CA LEU A 237 -24.90 0.03 14.01
C LEU A 237 -25.46 0.58 12.68
N THR A 238 -25.96 1.82 12.61
CA THR A 238 -26.44 2.43 11.36
C THR A 238 -25.29 2.63 10.37
N ARG A 239 -25.41 2.05 9.17
CA ARG A 239 -24.50 2.30 8.04
C ARG A 239 -24.76 3.67 7.42
N TYR A 240 -23.71 4.34 6.97
CA TYR A 240 -23.78 5.61 6.24
C TYR A 240 -22.56 5.79 5.33
N LEU A 241 -22.65 6.73 4.39
CA LEU A 241 -21.51 7.16 3.56
C LEU A 241 -20.93 8.46 4.11
N GLU A 242 -19.60 8.53 4.24
CA GLU A 242 -18.88 9.79 4.40
C GLU A 242 -18.26 10.18 3.05
N ASN A 243 -18.89 11.14 2.39
CA ASN A 243 -18.53 11.57 1.04
C ASN A 243 -17.36 12.58 1.07
N GLN A 244 -16.13 12.08 1.20
CA GLN A 244 -14.92 12.91 1.12
C GLN A 244 -14.72 13.41 -0.32
N THR A 245 -14.52 14.71 -0.49
CA THR A 245 -14.35 15.38 -1.79
C THR A 245 -12.97 16.02 -1.89
N PHE A 246 -12.24 15.72 -2.95
CA PHE A 246 -10.89 16.22 -3.23
C PHE A 246 -10.89 16.97 -4.58
N ARG A 247 -10.01 17.98 -4.72
CA ARG A 247 -9.84 18.73 -5.99
C ARG A 247 -8.41 18.68 -6.48
N PHE A 248 -8.24 18.32 -7.75
CA PHE A 248 -6.96 18.15 -8.44
C PHE A 248 -6.86 19.08 -9.64
N ASP A 249 -5.79 19.01 -10.42
CA ASP A 249 -5.69 19.80 -11.67
C ASP A 249 -6.47 19.10 -12.78
N TYR A 250 -6.31 17.78 -12.88
CA TYR A 250 -7.13 16.91 -13.72
C TYR A 250 -7.54 15.63 -12.96
N ALA A 251 -8.79 15.24 -13.12
CA ALA A 251 -9.37 14.01 -12.61
C ALA A 251 -9.86 13.17 -13.80
N PHE A 252 -9.22 12.01 -14.00
CA PHE A 252 -9.53 11.06 -15.06
C PHE A 252 -10.39 9.92 -14.52
N ASP A 253 -11.56 9.71 -15.12
CA ASP A 253 -12.46 8.60 -14.81
C ASP A 253 -11.95 7.24 -15.34
N ASP A 254 -12.74 6.20 -15.13
CA ASP A 254 -12.44 4.82 -15.54
C ASP A 254 -12.61 4.55 -17.05
N THR A 255 -13.07 5.53 -17.83
CA THR A 255 -13.11 5.49 -19.30
C THR A 255 -11.84 6.10 -19.95
N ALA A 256 -11.08 6.90 -19.20
CA ALA A 256 -9.96 7.69 -19.72
C ALA A 256 -8.79 6.82 -20.20
N SER A 257 -8.46 6.93 -21.49
CA SER A 257 -7.35 6.21 -22.13
C SER A 257 -5.98 6.74 -21.70
N ASN A 258 -4.92 5.95 -21.92
CA ASN A 258 -3.54 6.40 -21.69
C ASN A 258 -3.19 7.66 -22.51
N GLU A 259 -3.75 7.82 -23.72
CA GLU A 259 -3.53 9.02 -24.55
C GLU A 259 -4.19 10.27 -23.96
N MET A 260 -5.41 10.14 -23.40
CA MET A 260 -6.09 11.24 -22.71
C MET A 260 -5.32 11.65 -21.46
N VAL A 261 -4.86 10.68 -20.65
CA VAL A 261 -4.02 10.95 -19.48
C VAL A 261 -2.72 11.64 -19.91
N TYR A 262 -2.02 11.11 -20.91
CA TYR A 262 -0.78 11.66 -21.44
C TYR A 262 -0.91 13.14 -21.87
N ARG A 263 -1.97 13.47 -22.61
CA ARG A 263 -2.25 14.83 -23.13
C ARG A 263 -2.26 15.90 -22.05
N PHE A 264 -2.87 15.63 -20.89
CA PHE A 264 -3.00 16.61 -19.80
C PHE A 264 -1.89 16.50 -18.73
N THR A 265 -1.02 15.48 -18.81
CA THR A 265 0.02 15.22 -17.78
C THR A 265 1.45 15.41 -18.30
N ALA A 266 1.87 14.53 -19.21
CA ALA A 266 3.26 14.42 -19.66
C ALA A 266 3.52 15.12 -21.00
N GLN A 267 2.50 15.33 -21.84
CA GLN A 267 2.65 16.02 -23.12
C GLN A 267 3.16 17.48 -22.98
N PRO A 268 2.64 18.32 -22.06
CA PRO A 268 3.12 19.71 -21.91
C PRO A 268 4.58 19.78 -21.39
N LEU A 269 5.01 18.74 -20.65
CA LEU A 269 6.37 18.63 -20.15
C LEU A 269 7.40 18.32 -21.25
N VAL A 270 6.98 17.87 -22.43
CA VAL A 270 7.89 17.65 -23.57
C VAL A 270 8.52 18.98 -24.02
N GLU A 271 7.76 20.07 -24.10
CA GLU A 271 8.31 21.37 -24.55
C GLU A 271 9.38 21.90 -23.58
N THR A 272 9.19 21.67 -22.27
CA THR A 272 10.12 22.05 -21.19
C THR A 272 11.56 21.57 -21.43
N ILE A 273 11.76 20.35 -21.96
CA ILE A 273 13.11 19.81 -22.20
C ILE A 273 13.76 20.37 -23.47
N PHE A 274 12.99 20.86 -24.44
CA PHE A 274 13.52 21.62 -25.57
C PHE A 274 13.94 23.04 -25.15
N GLU A 275 13.34 23.58 -24.11
CA GLU A 275 13.65 24.90 -23.51
C GLU A 275 14.79 24.86 -22.48
N ARG A 276 15.57 23.76 -22.45
CA ARG A 276 16.67 23.47 -21.51
C ARG A 276 16.26 23.22 -20.05
N GLY A 277 14.97 22.98 -19.82
CA GLY A 277 14.44 22.62 -18.52
C GLY A 277 14.67 21.14 -18.15
N MET A 278 14.29 20.82 -16.93
CA MET A 278 14.13 19.43 -16.47
C MET A 278 12.64 19.12 -16.35
N ALA A 279 12.20 18.02 -16.95
CA ALA A 279 10.83 17.53 -16.82
C ALA A 279 10.82 16.24 -15.99
N THR A 280 9.83 16.07 -15.12
CA THR A 280 9.63 14.82 -14.40
C THR A 280 8.15 14.46 -14.29
N CYS A 281 7.77 13.24 -14.64
CA CYS A 281 6.40 12.73 -14.47
C CYS A 281 6.45 11.39 -13.73
N PHE A 282 5.73 11.27 -12.60
CA PHE A 282 5.71 10.05 -11.79
C PHE A 282 4.30 9.54 -11.53
N ALA A 283 4.10 8.23 -11.68
CA ALA A 283 2.90 7.53 -11.25
C ALA A 283 3.03 7.08 -9.79
N TYR A 284 2.00 7.32 -8.97
CA TYR A 284 1.98 7.04 -7.53
C TYR A 284 0.63 6.41 -7.11
N GLY A 285 0.64 5.54 -6.10
CA GLY A 285 -0.55 4.88 -5.57
C GLY A 285 -0.31 3.40 -5.26
N GLN A 286 -1.34 2.68 -4.81
CA GLN A 286 -1.21 1.29 -4.35
C GLN A 286 -0.81 0.32 -5.46
N THR A 287 -0.35 -0.87 -5.10
CA THR A 287 -0.29 -2.00 -6.04
C THR A 287 -1.67 -2.32 -6.60
N GLY A 288 -1.70 -2.66 -7.89
CA GLY A 288 -2.94 -2.89 -8.65
C GLY A 288 -3.70 -1.63 -9.09
N SER A 289 -3.33 -0.42 -8.67
CA SER A 289 -4.08 0.80 -9.04
C SER A 289 -3.90 1.28 -10.49
N GLY A 290 -2.86 0.84 -11.20
CA GLY A 290 -2.64 1.17 -12.62
C GLY A 290 -1.38 1.96 -12.97
N LYS A 291 -0.46 2.20 -12.01
CA LYS A 291 0.83 2.89 -12.25
C LYS A 291 1.57 2.38 -13.51
N THR A 292 1.97 1.10 -13.49
CA THR A 292 2.76 0.49 -14.59
C THR A 292 1.97 0.38 -15.90
N HIS A 293 0.64 0.27 -15.85
CA HIS A 293 -0.23 0.32 -17.03
C HIS A 293 -0.24 1.71 -17.67
N THR A 294 -0.20 2.76 -16.84
CA THR A 294 -0.17 4.16 -17.30
C THR A 294 1.20 4.50 -17.90
N MET A 295 2.28 4.12 -17.21
CA MET A 295 3.65 4.45 -17.63
C MET A 295 4.14 3.56 -18.79
N GLY A 296 4.00 2.24 -18.65
CA GLY A 296 4.58 1.23 -19.55
C GLY A 296 3.62 0.61 -20.58
N GLY A 297 2.30 0.87 -20.52
CA GLY A 297 1.32 0.35 -21.48
C GLY A 297 0.56 -0.90 -21.03
N ASP A 298 -0.31 -1.39 -21.92
CA ASP A 298 -1.34 -2.40 -21.60
C ASP A 298 -0.76 -3.81 -21.40
N PHE A 299 -1.38 -4.64 -20.57
CA PHE A 299 -0.92 -6.03 -20.33
C PHE A 299 -1.82 -7.07 -21.02
N LEU A 300 -1.22 -7.88 -21.89
CA LEU A 300 -1.83 -9.04 -22.56
C LEU A 300 -1.18 -10.32 -22.03
N GLY A 301 -1.70 -10.81 -20.90
CA GLY A 301 -1.13 -11.95 -20.18
C GLY A 301 0.21 -11.59 -19.55
N ARG A 302 1.30 -12.21 -20.02
CA ARG A 302 2.67 -11.89 -19.61
C ARG A 302 3.35 -10.83 -20.49
N ASN A 303 2.79 -10.51 -21.65
CA ASN A 303 3.38 -9.55 -22.58
C ASN A 303 2.80 -8.14 -22.32
N GLN A 304 3.64 -7.11 -22.38
CA GLN A 304 3.21 -5.71 -22.22
C GLN A 304 3.28 -4.98 -23.57
N ASP A 305 2.13 -4.49 -24.05
CA ASP A 305 2.05 -3.62 -25.21
C ASP A 305 2.56 -2.23 -24.85
N CYS A 306 3.86 -2.03 -25.07
CA CYS A 306 4.54 -0.79 -24.74
C CYS A 306 4.14 0.38 -25.66
N SER A 307 3.41 0.15 -26.77
CA SER A 307 3.04 1.20 -27.73
C SER A 307 2.14 2.28 -27.13
N LYS A 308 1.30 1.93 -26.16
CA LYS A 308 0.34 2.83 -25.50
C LYS A 308 0.80 3.38 -24.15
N GLY A 309 2.03 3.06 -23.70
CA GLY A 309 2.59 3.61 -22.46
C GLY A 309 3.00 5.09 -22.60
N ILE A 310 2.92 5.86 -21.51
CA ILE A 310 3.43 7.24 -21.47
C ILE A 310 4.92 7.32 -21.92
N TYR A 311 5.74 6.30 -21.66
CA TYR A 311 7.12 6.23 -22.16
C TYR A 311 7.19 6.41 -23.70
N THR A 312 6.37 5.67 -24.44
CA THR A 312 6.34 5.68 -25.91
C THR A 312 5.64 6.93 -26.44
N LEU A 313 4.54 7.37 -25.81
CA LEU A 313 3.81 8.58 -26.21
C LEU A 313 4.70 9.84 -26.07
N ALA A 314 5.45 9.95 -24.96
CA ALA A 314 6.43 11.02 -24.77
C ALA A 314 7.56 10.95 -25.81
N ALA A 315 8.10 9.75 -26.10
CA ALA A 315 9.13 9.58 -27.11
C ALA A 315 8.65 9.96 -28.52
N ARG A 316 7.42 9.58 -28.89
CA ARG A 316 6.80 9.95 -30.17
C ARG A 316 6.77 11.47 -30.34
N ASP A 317 6.28 12.18 -29.34
CA ASP A 317 6.13 13.62 -29.42
C ASP A 317 7.49 14.35 -29.31
N VAL A 318 8.49 13.79 -28.59
CA VAL A 318 9.89 14.25 -28.67
C VAL A 318 10.44 14.16 -30.10
N PHE A 319 10.26 13.03 -30.79
CA PHE A 319 10.71 12.88 -32.18
C PHE A 319 9.92 13.73 -33.18
N LEU A 320 8.67 14.07 -32.89
CA LEU A 320 7.90 15.06 -33.66
C LEU A 320 8.40 16.50 -33.39
N MET A 321 8.73 16.84 -32.15
CA MET A 321 9.27 18.15 -31.80
C MET A 321 10.70 18.37 -32.33
N LEU A 322 11.54 17.33 -32.38
CA LEU A 322 12.85 17.36 -33.06
C LEU A 322 12.73 17.87 -34.51
N LYS A 323 11.64 17.53 -35.21
CA LYS A 323 11.37 17.89 -36.60
C LYS A 323 10.79 19.31 -36.77
N LYS A 324 10.31 19.98 -35.71
CA LYS A 324 9.85 21.39 -35.78
C LYS A 324 11.05 22.28 -36.21
N PRO A 325 10.89 23.25 -37.15
CA PRO A 325 12.00 24.09 -37.63
C PRO A 325 12.76 24.84 -36.51
N ASN A 326 12.06 25.21 -35.44
CA ASN A 326 12.64 25.91 -34.29
C ASN A 326 13.64 25.05 -33.49
N TYR A 327 13.51 23.73 -33.52
CA TYR A 327 14.37 22.81 -32.76
C TYR A 327 15.33 22.01 -33.65
N ASN A 328 14.99 21.76 -34.92
CA ASN A 328 15.88 21.10 -35.88
C ASN A 328 17.25 21.83 -35.97
N LYS A 329 17.24 23.18 -35.98
CA LYS A 329 18.44 24.04 -35.96
C LYS A 329 19.33 23.93 -34.70
N LEU A 330 18.91 23.16 -33.69
CA LEU A 330 19.68 22.94 -32.47
C LEU A 330 20.60 21.72 -32.57
N GLU A 331 20.45 20.83 -33.56
CA GLU A 331 21.29 19.63 -33.70
C GLU A 331 21.25 18.75 -32.43
N LEU A 332 20.05 18.48 -31.91
CA LEU A 332 19.86 17.70 -30.67
C LEU A 332 19.92 16.20 -30.95
N GLN A 333 20.75 15.50 -30.18
CA GLN A 333 20.82 14.05 -30.12
C GLN A 333 19.93 13.54 -28.98
N VAL A 334 19.17 12.48 -29.23
CA VAL A 334 18.28 11.87 -28.23
C VAL A 334 18.94 10.61 -27.66
N TYR A 335 18.98 10.53 -26.34
CA TYR A 335 19.47 9.37 -25.59
C TYR A 335 18.38 8.87 -24.65
N ALA A 336 18.38 7.56 -24.37
CA ALA A 336 17.50 6.93 -23.41
C ALA A 336 18.30 6.18 -22.33
N THR A 337 17.80 6.20 -21.10
CA THR A 337 18.25 5.34 -20.00
C THR A 337 17.05 4.62 -19.38
N PHE A 338 17.27 3.43 -18.81
CA PHE A 338 16.25 2.75 -18.02
C PHE A 338 16.93 2.02 -16.86
N PHE A 339 16.55 2.36 -15.63
CA PHE A 339 17.08 1.73 -14.43
C PHE A 339 15.99 1.56 -13.37
N GLU A 340 16.24 0.70 -12.40
CA GLU A 340 15.36 0.56 -11.23
C GLU A 340 16.09 0.88 -9.92
N ILE A 341 15.32 1.36 -8.94
CA ILE A 341 15.74 1.55 -7.56
C ILE A 341 15.00 0.49 -6.72
N TYR A 342 15.76 -0.41 -6.11
CA TYR A 342 15.27 -1.58 -5.38
C TYR A 342 16.16 -1.84 -4.15
N SER A 343 15.55 -2.00 -2.98
CA SER A 343 16.23 -2.24 -1.69
C SER A 343 17.46 -1.33 -1.48
N GLY A 344 17.23 -0.01 -1.46
CA GLY A 344 18.27 1.03 -1.32
C GLY A 344 19.28 1.17 -2.46
N LYS A 345 19.25 0.30 -3.48
CA LYS A 345 20.29 0.17 -4.54
C LYS A 345 19.72 0.53 -5.91
N VAL A 346 20.60 0.86 -6.85
CA VAL A 346 20.24 1.22 -8.23
C VAL A 346 20.81 0.18 -9.19
N PHE A 347 20.01 -0.26 -10.17
CA PHE A 347 20.37 -1.29 -11.13
C PHE A 347 20.00 -0.90 -12.56
N ASP A 348 20.94 -1.04 -13.49
CA ASP A 348 20.76 -0.69 -14.91
C ASP A 348 19.94 -1.78 -15.64
N LEU A 349 18.72 -1.44 -16.09
CA LEU A 349 17.83 -2.38 -16.80
C LEU A 349 18.24 -2.57 -18.27
N LEU A 350 19.00 -1.63 -18.86
CA LEU A 350 19.59 -1.74 -20.19
C LEU A 350 20.98 -2.42 -20.19
N ASN A 351 21.47 -2.78 -19.00
CA ASN A 351 22.72 -3.48 -18.76
C ASN A 351 22.57 -4.60 -17.71
N LYS A 352 21.57 -5.47 -17.90
CA LYS A 352 21.38 -6.75 -17.17
C LYS A 352 21.37 -6.64 -15.63
N LYS A 353 20.73 -5.62 -15.07
CA LYS A 353 20.71 -5.28 -13.63
C LYS A 353 22.11 -5.05 -13.03
N THR A 354 23.05 -4.46 -13.77
CA THR A 354 24.34 -4.03 -13.20
C THR A 354 24.13 -3.02 -12.06
N LYS A 355 24.66 -3.30 -10.85
CA LYS A 355 24.57 -2.39 -9.68
C LYS A 355 25.35 -1.09 -9.96
N LEU A 356 24.67 0.05 -9.89
CA LEU A 356 25.22 1.38 -10.12
C LEU A 356 25.50 2.12 -8.80
N ARG A 357 26.37 3.14 -8.85
CA ARG A 357 26.65 4.02 -7.72
C ARG A 357 26.03 5.40 -7.94
N VAL A 358 25.25 5.89 -6.98
CA VAL A 358 24.71 7.26 -6.97
C VAL A 358 25.62 8.13 -6.12
N LEU A 359 26.28 9.10 -6.75
CA LEU A 359 27.18 10.08 -6.13
C LEU A 359 26.64 11.51 -6.33
N GLU A 360 27.14 12.45 -5.55
CA GLU A 360 26.85 13.88 -5.65
C GLU A 360 28.18 14.62 -5.90
N ASP A 361 28.22 15.53 -6.87
CA ASP A 361 29.45 16.27 -7.21
C ASP A 361 29.60 17.58 -6.42
N GLY A 362 30.75 18.26 -6.59
CA GLY A 362 31.04 19.54 -5.94
C GLY A 362 30.14 20.72 -6.34
N LYS A 363 29.17 20.51 -7.25
CA LYS A 363 28.11 21.47 -7.60
C LYS A 363 26.74 21.00 -7.10
N GLN A 364 26.73 20.00 -6.22
CA GLN A 364 25.55 19.31 -5.69
C GLN A 364 24.67 18.63 -6.77
N GLN A 365 25.22 18.35 -7.96
CA GLN A 365 24.51 17.59 -8.98
C GLN A 365 24.66 16.09 -8.72
N VAL A 366 23.55 15.37 -8.73
CA VAL A 366 23.53 13.92 -8.49
C VAL A 366 23.77 13.17 -9.79
N GLN A 367 24.77 12.28 -9.78
CA GLN A 367 25.22 11.50 -10.93
C GLN A 367 25.11 10.01 -10.64
N VAL A 368 24.55 9.25 -11.58
CA VAL A 368 24.44 7.78 -11.51
C VAL A 368 25.60 7.16 -12.30
N VAL A 369 26.68 6.83 -11.60
CA VAL A 369 27.94 6.37 -12.20
C VAL A 369 27.77 4.97 -12.78
N GLY A 370 28.05 4.83 -14.08
CA GLY A 370 27.99 3.58 -14.84
C GLY A 370 26.71 3.38 -15.66
N LEU A 371 25.71 4.26 -15.52
CA LEU A 371 24.44 4.19 -16.25
C LEU A 371 24.64 4.25 -17.77
N GLN A 372 24.06 3.30 -18.51
CA GLN A 372 24.16 3.25 -19.97
C GLN A 372 23.17 4.20 -20.66
N GLU A 373 23.67 5.31 -21.18
CA GLU A 373 22.94 6.15 -22.15
C GLU A 373 23.00 5.52 -23.55
N ARG A 374 21.85 5.09 -24.07
CA ARG A 374 21.71 4.56 -25.44
C ARG A 374 21.22 5.67 -26.37
N GLU A 375 21.95 5.96 -27.46
CA GLU A 375 21.46 6.87 -28.51
C GLU A 375 20.25 6.22 -29.21
N VAL A 376 19.16 6.98 -29.41
CA VAL A 376 17.93 6.52 -30.06
C VAL A 376 17.56 7.46 -31.21
N LYS A 377 17.13 6.91 -32.35
CA LYS A 377 16.93 7.69 -33.60
C LYS A 377 15.49 7.67 -34.11
N CYS A 378 14.68 6.74 -33.61
CA CYS A 378 13.24 6.70 -33.86
C CYS A 378 12.47 6.14 -32.64
N VAL A 379 11.14 6.14 -32.72
CA VAL A 379 10.25 5.70 -31.63
C VAL A 379 10.40 4.19 -31.39
N GLU A 380 10.65 3.45 -32.46
CA GLU A 380 10.85 2.01 -32.49
C GLU A 380 12.13 1.60 -31.73
N ASP A 381 13.13 2.47 -31.61
CA ASP A 381 14.30 2.22 -30.76
C ASP A 381 13.94 2.33 -29.27
N VAL A 382 13.15 3.35 -28.91
CA VAL A 382 12.66 3.54 -27.53
C VAL A 382 11.75 2.39 -27.10
N LEU A 383 10.89 1.90 -27.99
CA LEU A 383 10.05 0.73 -27.75
C LEU A 383 10.88 -0.50 -27.37
N LYS A 384 11.90 -0.85 -28.17
CA LYS A 384 12.81 -1.98 -27.88
C LYS A 384 13.50 -1.81 -26.51
N LEU A 385 13.97 -0.60 -26.17
CA LEU A 385 14.61 -0.35 -24.86
C LEU A 385 13.62 -0.46 -23.70
N THR A 386 12.37 -0.04 -23.90
CA THR A 386 11.28 -0.19 -22.92
C THR A 386 10.92 -1.66 -22.71
N GLU A 387 10.79 -2.45 -23.79
CA GLU A 387 10.55 -3.90 -23.75
C GLU A 387 11.69 -4.65 -23.06
N ILE A 388 12.95 -4.35 -23.40
CA ILE A 388 14.15 -4.91 -22.75
C ILE A 388 14.13 -4.62 -21.24
N GLY A 389 13.89 -3.35 -20.86
CA GLY A 389 13.92 -2.96 -19.46
C GLY A 389 12.74 -3.53 -18.65
N ASN A 390 11.53 -3.56 -19.22
CA ASN A 390 10.37 -4.19 -18.58
C ASN A 390 10.54 -5.70 -18.43
N SER A 391 11.10 -6.39 -19.44
CA SER A 391 11.45 -7.81 -19.34
C SER A 391 12.51 -8.07 -18.26
N CYS A 392 13.55 -7.23 -18.20
CA CYS A 392 14.61 -7.31 -17.19
C CYS A 392 14.08 -7.05 -15.77
N ARG A 393 13.17 -6.08 -15.58
CA ARG A 393 12.47 -5.84 -14.32
C ARG A 393 11.59 -7.03 -13.90
N THR A 394 10.96 -7.69 -14.88
CA THR A 394 10.01 -8.80 -14.69
C THR A 394 10.67 -10.14 -14.36
N SER A 395 11.92 -10.38 -14.79
CA SER A 395 12.57 -11.71 -14.72
C SER A 395 12.94 -12.22 -13.32
N GLY A 396 12.46 -11.59 -12.25
CA GLY A 396 12.60 -12.02 -10.85
C GLY A 396 11.28 -12.42 -10.17
N GLN A 397 10.20 -12.62 -10.92
CA GLN A 397 8.89 -12.99 -10.36
C GLN A 397 8.83 -14.46 -9.91
N THR A 398 8.80 -14.69 -8.59
CA THR A 398 8.10 -15.85 -8.02
C THR A 398 6.58 -15.59 -8.04
N SER A 399 5.78 -16.65 -7.97
CA SER A 399 4.31 -16.60 -8.19
C SER A 399 3.53 -15.64 -7.28
N ALA A 400 4.05 -15.33 -6.09
CA ALA A 400 3.47 -14.36 -5.15
C ALA A 400 3.97 -12.91 -5.33
N ASN A 401 5.10 -12.70 -6.02
CA ASN A 401 5.88 -11.46 -5.95
C ASN A 401 5.94 -10.74 -7.31
N ALA A 402 4.93 -9.92 -7.60
CA ALA A 402 4.91 -9.05 -8.79
C ALA A 402 5.97 -7.94 -8.67
N HIS A 403 7.21 -8.19 -9.10
CA HIS A 403 8.39 -7.32 -8.92
C HIS A 403 8.18 -5.82 -9.28
N SER A 404 7.25 -5.49 -10.19
CA SER A 404 6.91 -4.10 -10.51
C SER A 404 6.24 -3.32 -9.37
N SER A 405 5.71 -3.96 -8.33
CA SER A 405 5.27 -3.26 -7.12
C SER A 405 6.40 -2.88 -6.18
N ARG A 406 7.60 -3.48 -6.33
CA ARG A 406 8.66 -3.42 -5.32
C ARG A 406 9.94 -2.71 -5.74
N SER A 407 10.06 -2.35 -7.01
CA SER A 407 11.12 -1.47 -7.50
C SER A 407 10.54 -0.21 -8.15
N HIS A 408 11.14 0.95 -7.85
CA HIS A 408 10.83 2.19 -8.56
C HIS A 408 11.57 2.17 -9.89
N ALA A 409 10.88 2.15 -11.02
CA ALA A 409 11.50 2.18 -12.34
C ALA A 409 11.58 3.61 -12.88
N VAL A 410 12.74 4.00 -13.39
CA VAL A 410 13.03 5.33 -13.92
C VAL A 410 13.51 5.19 -15.35
N PHE A 411 12.66 5.56 -16.30
CA PHE A 411 13.01 5.73 -17.71
C PHE A 411 13.33 7.21 -17.95
N GLN A 412 14.40 7.53 -18.68
CA GLN A 412 14.74 8.93 -18.98
C GLN A 412 14.95 9.15 -20.47
N ILE A 413 14.40 10.25 -20.98
CA ILE A 413 14.70 10.78 -22.31
C ILE A 413 15.62 12.00 -22.12
N ILE A 414 16.81 11.94 -22.70
CA ILE A 414 17.88 12.93 -22.51
C ILE A 414 18.19 13.57 -23.86
N LEU A 415 18.06 14.90 -23.93
CA LEU A 415 18.48 15.68 -25.10
C LEU A 415 19.89 16.21 -24.86
N ARG A 416 20.82 15.91 -25.77
CA ARG A 416 22.20 16.44 -25.76
C ARG A 416 22.46 17.31 -26.99
N ARG A 417 23.25 18.37 -26.80
CA ARG A 417 23.73 19.25 -27.87
C ARG A 417 25.26 19.25 -27.86
N LYS A 418 25.88 18.64 -28.88
CA LYS A 418 27.36 18.50 -29.00
C LYS A 418 27.95 17.91 -27.71
N GLY A 419 27.39 16.77 -27.29
CA GLY A 419 27.72 16.05 -26.06
C GLY A 419 27.19 16.66 -24.75
N LYS A 420 26.96 17.97 -24.66
CA LYS A 420 26.48 18.64 -23.44
C LYS A 420 24.99 18.37 -23.21
N LEU A 421 24.58 18.20 -21.95
CA LEU A 421 23.17 18.07 -21.58
C LEU A 421 22.41 19.36 -21.97
N HIS A 422 21.33 19.20 -22.74
CA HIS A 422 20.40 20.28 -23.09
C HIS A 422 19.17 20.22 -22.19
N GLY A 423 18.48 19.07 -22.12
CA GLY A 423 17.33 18.83 -21.24
C GLY A 423 17.13 17.35 -20.92
N LYS A 424 16.35 17.03 -19.87
CA LYS A 424 16.12 15.66 -19.38
C LYS A 424 14.67 15.50 -18.93
N PHE A 425 13.96 14.52 -19.47
CA PHE A 425 12.62 14.10 -19.03
C PHE A 425 12.76 12.77 -18.26
N SER A 426 12.45 12.75 -16.96
CA SER A 426 12.37 11.52 -16.17
C SER A 426 10.92 11.04 -16.07
N LEU A 427 10.65 9.82 -16.52
CA LEU A 427 9.35 9.16 -16.49
C LEU A 427 9.43 7.99 -15.53
N ILE A 428 8.61 8.00 -14.48
CA ILE A 428 8.83 7.17 -13.28
C ILE A 428 7.58 6.35 -12.94
N ASP A 429 7.76 5.04 -12.82
CA ASP A 429 6.78 4.10 -12.27
C ASP A 429 7.24 3.72 -10.85
N LEU A 430 6.66 4.38 -9.83
CA LEU A 430 7.03 4.13 -8.44
C LEU A 430 6.55 2.75 -7.97
N ALA A 431 7.11 2.29 -6.84
CA ALA A 431 6.62 1.14 -6.10
C ALA A 431 5.21 1.37 -5.50
N GLY A 432 4.61 0.33 -4.92
CA GLY A 432 3.36 0.41 -4.17
C GLY A 432 3.46 1.28 -2.90
N ASN A 433 2.34 1.85 -2.46
CA ASN A 433 2.22 2.62 -1.20
C ASN A 433 1.34 1.92 -0.15
N GLU A 434 1.10 0.62 -0.32
CA GLU A 434 0.53 -0.28 0.68
C GLU A 434 1.30 -0.26 2.02
N ARG A 435 0.58 -0.54 3.11
CA ARG A 435 1.08 -0.39 4.48
C ARG A 435 1.90 -1.62 4.85
N GLY A 436 2.91 -1.44 5.71
CA GLY A 436 3.73 -2.57 6.20
C GLY A 436 2.91 -3.68 6.88
N ALA A 437 1.75 -3.35 7.46
CA ALA A 437 0.78 -4.31 7.99
C ALA A 437 0.32 -5.34 6.95
N ASP A 438 0.10 -4.90 5.71
CA ASP A 438 -0.33 -5.70 4.55
C ASP A 438 0.73 -6.76 4.16
N THR A 439 1.95 -6.63 4.69
CA THR A 439 3.10 -7.51 4.46
C THR A 439 3.63 -8.20 5.73
N PHE A 440 2.97 -8.06 6.88
CA PHE A 440 3.52 -8.53 8.17
C PHE A 440 3.75 -10.05 8.21
N SER A 441 2.87 -10.82 7.59
CA SER A 441 2.95 -12.29 7.46
C SER A 441 3.89 -12.77 6.35
N ALA A 442 4.43 -11.87 5.52
CA ALA A 442 5.36 -12.24 4.44
C ALA A 442 6.76 -12.55 4.99
N ASP A 443 7.62 -13.12 4.14
CA ASP A 443 9.00 -13.50 4.47
C ASP A 443 9.91 -12.30 4.82
N ARG A 444 11.10 -12.55 5.39
CA ARG A 444 12.06 -11.49 5.78
C ARG A 444 12.38 -10.55 4.61
N GLN A 445 12.63 -11.09 3.42
CA GLN A 445 13.06 -10.32 2.25
C GLN A 445 11.93 -9.43 1.73
N THR A 446 10.70 -9.94 1.62
CA THR A 446 9.52 -9.12 1.31
C THR A 446 9.28 -8.00 2.33
N ARG A 447 9.50 -8.25 3.63
CA ARG A 447 9.37 -7.20 4.67
C ARG A 447 10.47 -6.13 4.58
N LEU A 448 11.71 -6.51 4.23
CA LEU A 448 12.80 -5.56 3.98
C LEU A 448 12.52 -4.69 2.74
N GLU A 449 11.97 -5.27 1.68
CA GLU A 449 11.51 -4.53 0.50
C GLU A 449 10.43 -3.52 0.87
N GLY A 450 9.38 -3.96 1.58
CA GLY A 450 8.31 -3.08 2.07
C GLY A 450 8.81 -1.91 2.93
N ALA A 451 9.85 -2.13 3.75
CA ALA A 451 10.48 -1.10 4.56
C ALA A 451 11.21 -0.04 3.71
N GLU A 452 12.05 -0.44 2.75
CA GLU A 452 12.78 0.49 1.87
C GLU A 452 11.85 1.23 0.89
N ILE A 453 10.76 0.59 0.44
CA ILE A 453 9.69 1.23 -0.34
C ILE A 453 9.04 2.35 0.47
N ASN A 454 8.58 2.06 1.70
CA ASN A 454 7.94 3.07 2.55
C ASN A 454 8.90 4.20 2.93
N LYS A 455 10.17 3.89 3.26
CA LYS A 455 11.24 4.88 3.52
C LYS A 455 11.47 5.83 2.33
N SER A 456 11.54 5.30 1.11
CA SER A 456 11.77 6.11 -0.09
C SER A 456 10.55 6.94 -0.51
N LEU A 457 9.32 6.45 -0.28
CA LEU A 457 8.10 7.23 -0.48
C LEU A 457 7.90 8.30 0.61
N LEU A 458 8.27 8.02 1.87
CA LEU A 458 8.28 9.01 2.96
C LEU A 458 9.31 10.12 2.70
N ALA A 459 10.53 9.77 2.29
CA ALA A 459 11.54 10.74 1.89
C ALA A 459 11.03 11.65 0.75
N LEU A 460 10.37 11.07 -0.26
CA LEU A 460 9.77 11.84 -1.36
C LEU A 460 8.67 12.80 -0.87
N LYS A 461 7.74 12.30 -0.04
CA LYS A 461 6.68 13.09 0.60
C LYS A 461 7.25 14.30 1.35
N GLU A 462 8.33 14.10 2.10
CA GLU A 462 8.88 15.10 2.98
C GLU A 462 9.82 16.09 2.27
N CYS A 463 10.50 15.66 1.20
CA CYS A 463 11.14 16.60 0.27
C CYS A 463 10.10 17.53 -0.36
N ILE A 464 9.00 16.96 -0.85
CA ILE A 464 7.87 17.67 -1.45
C ILE A 464 7.24 18.65 -0.44
N ARG A 465 7.00 18.23 0.81
CA ARG A 465 6.51 19.10 1.89
C ARG A 465 7.48 20.24 2.23
N ALA A 466 8.77 19.97 2.35
CA ALA A 466 9.79 20.97 2.66
C ALA A 466 9.92 22.05 1.58
N LEU A 467 9.80 21.68 0.30
CA LEU A 467 9.84 22.60 -0.83
C LEU A 467 8.69 23.62 -0.81
N GLY A 468 7.44 23.18 -0.64
CA GLY A 468 6.31 24.13 -0.56
C GLY A 468 6.21 24.91 0.75
N GLN A 469 6.92 24.49 1.79
CA GLN A 469 7.17 25.29 2.99
C GLN A 469 8.40 26.22 2.86
N ASN A 470 9.09 26.22 1.71
CA ASN A 470 10.34 26.94 1.45
C ASN A 470 11.40 26.73 2.55
N LYS A 471 11.51 25.51 3.10
CA LYS A 471 12.51 25.21 4.14
C LYS A 471 13.94 25.36 3.59
N PRO A 472 14.87 25.97 4.34
CA PRO A 472 16.25 26.18 3.88
C PRO A 472 17.01 24.85 3.68
N HIS A 473 16.63 23.80 4.41
CA HIS A 473 17.09 22.44 4.16
C HIS A 473 15.94 21.55 3.68
N THR A 474 16.17 20.82 2.57
CA THR A 474 15.26 19.81 2.04
C THR A 474 15.99 18.47 2.01
N PRO A 475 15.47 17.41 2.68
CA PRO A 475 16.20 16.16 2.98
C PRO A 475 16.28 15.21 1.77
N PHE A 476 16.88 15.68 0.68
CA PHE A 476 17.02 14.89 -0.55
C PHE A 476 17.92 13.66 -0.37
N ARG A 477 18.80 13.62 0.65
CA ARG A 477 19.75 12.51 0.85
C ARG A 477 19.12 11.31 1.56
N ALA A 478 17.96 11.46 2.21
CA ALA A 478 17.23 10.40 2.92
C ALA A 478 16.94 9.11 2.10
N SER A 479 16.87 9.17 0.76
CA SER A 479 16.69 7.98 -0.07
C SER A 479 17.39 8.09 -1.43
N LYS A 480 17.69 6.97 -2.10
CA LYS A 480 18.22 7.00 -3.47
C LYS A 480 17.22 7.55 -4.50
N LEU A 481 15.92 7.39 -4.27
CA LEU A 481 14.89 8.02 -5.08
C LEU A 481 14.98 9.55 -5.02
N THR A 482 14.98 10.12 -3.82
CA THR A 482 15.07 11.58 -3.63
C THR A 482 16.41 12.15 -4.09
N GLN A 483 17.52 11.42 -3.92
CA GLN A 483 18.82 11.81 -4.49
C GLN A 483 18.73 11.94 -6.02
N VAL A 484 18.24 10.90 -6.71
CA VAL A 484 18.09 10.90 -8.18
C VAL A 484 17.14 11.99 -8.68
N LEU A 485 16.10 12.33 -7.90
CA LEU A 485 15.11 13.34 -8.29
C LEU A 485 15.47 14.80 -7.89
N ARG A 486 16.55 15.03 -7.13
CA ARG A 486 16.99 16.36 -6.66
C ARG A 486 16.99 17.43 -7.77
N ASP A 487 17.63 17.12 -8.90
CA ASP A 487 17.68 17.95 -10.13
C ASP A 487 16.30 18.41 -10.63
N SER A 488 15.25 17.61 -10.41
CA SER A 488 13.89 17.84 -10.92
C SER A 488 13.09 18.83 -10.07
N PHE A 489 13.44 18.97 -8.79
CA PHE A 489 12.68 19.76 -7.83
C PHE A 489 13.34 21.10 -7.50
N ILE A 490 14.68 21.16 -7.41
CA ILE A 490 15.39 22.38 -7.03
C ILE A 490 15.50 23.38 -8.19
N ARG A 491 15.82 22.91 -9.40
CA ARG A 491 16.16 23.79 -10.54
C ARG A 491 14.99 24.71 -10.92
N GLU A 492 15.27 25.99 -11.14
CA GLU A 492 14.30 27.02 -11.49
C GLU A 492 13.46 26.63 -12.72
N ASN A 493 14.11 26.36 -13.86
CA ASN A 493 13.47 25.75 -15.02
C ASN A 493 13.33 24.23 -14.82
N SER A 494 12.40 23.85 -13.95
CA SER A 494 11.88 22.49 -13.85
C SER A 494 10.36 22.46 -13.71
N ARG A 495 9.72 21.48 -14.35
CA ARG A 495 8.29 21.22 -14.25
C ARG A 495 8.04 19.74 -13.95
N THR A 496 7.08 19.48 -13.07
CA THR A 496 6.81 18.15 -12.51
C THR A 496 5.33 17.81 -12.59
N CYS A 497 4.99 16.60 -13.02
CA CYS A 497 3.63 16.04 -12.95
C CYS A 497 3.58 14.82 -12.03
N MET A 498 2.54 14.74 -11.20
CA MET A 498 2.19 13.59 -10.38
C MET A 498 0.89 12.98 -10.89
N ILE A 499 0.90 11.70 -11.22
CA ILE A 499 -0.29 10.92 -11.60
C ILE A 499 -0.62 9.96 -10.46
N ALA A 500 -1.59 10.34 -9.62
CA ALA A 500 -2.09 9.51 -8.54
C ALA A 500 -3.11 8.48 -9.08
N THR A 501 -2.72 7.22 -9.22
CA THR A 501 -3.61 6.14 -9.68
C THR A 501 -4.34 5.51 -8.50
N VAL A 502 -5.68 5.35 -8.60
CA VAL A 502 -6.53 4.84 -7.52
C VAL A 502 -7.37 3.64 -7.95
N SER A 503 -7.54 2.68 -7.03
CA SER A 503 -8.43 1.53 -7.20
C SER A 503 -9.87 1.92 -6.83
N PRO A 504 -10.89 1.54 -7.62
CA PRO A 504 -12.29 1.92 -7.35
C PRO A 504 -12.96 1.09 -6.25
N GLY A 505 -12.46 -0.12 -5.98
CA GLY A 505 -13.08 -1.11 -5.09
C GLY A 505 -13.13 -0.69 -3.63
N MET A 506 -14.21 -1.05 -2.93
CA MET A 506 -14.45 -0.73 -1.52
C MET A 506 -13.35 -1.32 -0.62
N ALA A 507 -12.84 -2.50 -0.97
CA ALA A 507 -11.71 -3.13 -0.29
C ALA A 507 -10.39 -2.32 -0.38
N SER A 508 -10.28 -1.39 -1.34
CA SER A 508 -9.14 -0.48 -1.53
C SER A 508 -9.40 0.95 -1.04
N CYS A 509 -10.50 1.20 -0.30
CA CYS A 509 -10.91 2.55 0.10
C CYS A 509 -9.86 3.24 0.99
N GLU A 510 -9.21 2.53 1.94
CA GLU A 510 -8.19 3.13 2.81
C GLU A 510 -6.94 3.54 2.02
N ASN A 511 -6.37 2.64 1.22
CA ASN A 511 -5.19 2.92 0.40
C ASN A 511 -5.47 4.05 -0.62
N THR A 512 -6.70 4.12 -1.14
CA THR A 512 -7.15 5.20 -2.02
C THR A 512 -7.26 6.53 -1.28
N LEU A 513 -7.84 6.58 -0.09
CA LEU A 513 -7.86 7.79 0.75
C LEU A 513 -6.45 8.27 1.11
N ASN A 514 -5.55 7.36 1.47
CA ASN A 514 -4.15 7.70 1.76
C ASN A 514 -3.45 8.26 0.51
N THR A 515 -3.72 7.69 -0.67
CA THR A 515 -3.19 8.16 -1.97
C THR A 515 -3.70 9.56 -2.32
N LEU A 516 -5.01 9.81 -2.16
CA LEU A 516 -5.64 11.11 -2.46
C LEU A 516 -5.23 12.20 -1.46
N ARG A 517 -5.15 11.88 -0.16
CA ARG A 517 -4.66 12.79 0.89
C ARG A 517 -3.21 13.19 0.64
N TYR A 518 -2.35 12.26 0.22
CA TYR A 518 -0.98 12.57 -0.18
C TYR A 518 -0.95 13.49 -1.40
N ALA A 519 -1.63 13.14 -2.49
CA ALA A 519 -1.69 13.97 -3.70
C ALA A 519 -2.21 15.40 -3.40
N ASN A 520 -3.20 15.53 -2.53
CA ASN A 520 -3.73 16.84 -2.11
C ASN A 520 -2.68 17.67 -1.33
N ARG A 521 -1.84 17.05 -0.50
CA ARG A 521 -0.68 17.71 0.13
C ARG A 521 0.35 18.17 -0.93
N VAL A 522 0.52 17.44 -2.04
CA VAL A 522 1.40 17.85 -3.16
C VAL A 522 0.82 19.02 -3.97
N LYS A 523 -0.50 19.08 -4.18
CA LYS A 523 -1.15 20.20 -4.90
C LYS A 523 -1.10 21.52 -4.12
N GLY A 524 -1.04 21.49 -2.79
CA GLY A 524 -0.93 22.69 -1.96
C GLY A 524 0.34 23.52 -2.16
N LEU A 525 1.34 22.99 -2.86
CA LEU A 525 2.69 23.55 -2.96
C LEU A 525 2.80 24.61 -4.07
N LYS A 526 2.11 25.73 -3.90
CA LYS A 526 2.37 26.95 -4.69
C LYS A 526 3.73 27.54 -4.29
N ILE A 527 4.81 27.01 -4.88
CA ILE A 527 6.17 27.56 -4.75
C ILE A 527 6.10 29.05 -5.16
N GLY A 528 6.45 29.93 -4.25
CA GLY A 528 6.18 31.36 -4.38
C GLY A 528 6.95 32.00 -5.54
N SER A 529 6.21 32.58 -6.50
CA SER A 529 6.77 33.59 -7.39
C SER A 529 7.01 34.87 -6.59
N SER A 530 8.28 35.16 -6.28
CA SER A 530 8.71 36.33 -5.51
C SER A 530 8.64 37.63 -6.33
N THR A 531 7.44 37.99 -6.79
CA THR A 531 7.12 39.24 -7.49
C THR A 531 5.80 39.82 -6.99
N ALA A 532 5.81 40.33 -5.76
CA ALA A 532 4.85 41.29 -5.24
C ALA A 532 5.60 42.22 -4.28
N GLU A 533 5.52 43.53 -4.51
CA GLU A 533 6.11 44.55 -3.64
C GLU A 533 5.17 44.82 -2.47
N ASP A 534 5.69 44.79 -1.24
CA ASP A 534 5.02 45.35 -0.07
C ASP A 534 6.07 46.00 0.85
N ILE A 535 5.73 47.15 1.42
CA ILE A 535 6.70 48.08 2.04
C ILE A 535 6.36 48.28 3.53
N HIS A 536 7.41 48.42 4.35
CA HIS A 536 7.46 48.75 5.79
C HIS A 536 7.62 47.56 6.77
N PRO A 537 8.25 47.79 7.94
CA PRO A 537 9.50 48.55 8.11
C PRO A 537 10.53 47.83 9.01
N THR A 538 11.73 48.39 9.07
CA THR A 538 12.87 47.89 9.84
C THR A 538 12.58 47.61 11.32
N VAL A 539 12.86 46.38 11.77
CA VAL A 539 13.16 46.07 13.17
C VAL A 539 14.52 45.37 13.23
N HIS A 540 15.56 46.10 13.65
CA HIS A 540 16.83 45.46 14.01
C HIS A 540 16.70 44.79 15.38
N HIS A 541 17.03 43.50 15.49
CA HIS A 541 17.55 42.96 16.75
C HIS A 541 18.49 41.77 16.56
N ALA A 542 19.72 41.96 17.04
CA ALA A 542 20.69 40.95 17.46
C ALA A 542 20.81 39.62 16.67
N THR A 543 21.75 39.60 15.72
CA THR A 543 22.65 38.44 15.62
C THR A 543 23.42 38.27 16.94
N ASN A 544 23.47 37.04 17.47
CA ASN A 544 24.58 36.42 18.25
C ASN A 544 24.05 35.36 19.25
N GLN A 545 23.99 34.09 18.82
CA GLN A 545 24.14 32.87 19.64
C GLN A 545 23.93 31.61 18.76
N ILE A 546 24.91 31.31 17.92
CA ILE A 546 25.08 30.00 17.27
C ILE A 546 26.59 29.70 17.30
N ASP A 547 27.07 29.09 18.38
CA ASP A 547 28.47 28.65 18.52
C ASP A 547 28.69 27.55 19.61
N ASP A 548 27.67 27.23 20.43
CA ASP A 548 27.78 26.39 21.65
C ASP A 548 26.94 25.09 21.61
N LEU A 549 26.46 24.65 20.44
CA LEU A 549 25.59 23.46 20.30
C LEU A 549 26.11 22.36 19.37
N GLU A 550 27.17 22.61 18.61
CA GLU A 550 27.73 21.63 17.65
C GLU A 550 28.61 20.58 18.36
N THR A 551 29.25 20.95 19.48
CA THR A 551 30.27 20.16 20.21
C THR A 551 29.73 18.97 21.03
N ARG A 552 28.45 18.60 20.89
CA ARG A 552 27.78 17.63 21.79
C ARG A 552 27.15 16.41 21.09
N TRP A 553 27.16 16.34 19.77
CA TRP A 553 26.74 15.16 19.01
C TRP A 553 27.97 14.45 18.42
N GLY A 554 28.25 13.23 18.89
CA GLY A 554 29.52 12.55 18.67
C GLY A 554 29.80 12.18 17.20
N VAL A 555 31.08 12.24 16.83
CA VAL A 555 31.63 11.79 15.55
C VAL A 555 31.19 10.35 15.26
N GLY A 556 30.48 10.11 14.14
CA GLY A 556 30.18 8.74 13.67
C GLY A 556 28.96 8.56 12.78
N SER A 557 27.98 9.48 12.78
CA SER A 557 26.80 9.38 11.91
C SER A 557 27.12 9.67 10.43
N SER A 558 26.42 8.98 9.53
CA SER A 558 26.45 9.30 8.10
C SER A 558 25.36 10.34 7.75
N PRO A 559 25.59 11.26 6.79
CA PRO A 559 24.61 12.30 6.43
C PRO A 559 23.25 11.79 5.92
N GLN A 560 23.10 10.48 5.73
CA GLN A 560 21.82 9.85 5.36
C GLN A 560 21.02 9.44 6.59
N ARG A 561 21.69 9.14 7.73
CA ARG A 561 21.04 8.92 9.03
C ARG A 561 20.55 10.24 9.63
N ASP A 562 21.31 11.32 9.46
CA ASP A 562 20.93 12.65 9.98
C ASP A 562 19.65 13.17 9.29
N ASP A 563 19.60 13.09 7.95
CA ASP A 563 18.39 13.33 7.15
C ASP A 563 17.20 12.47 7.65
N LEU A 564 17.41 11.16 7.83
CA LEU A 564 16.35 10.23 8.24
C LEU A 564 15.84 10.47 9.67
N LYS A 565 16.71 10.88 10.59
CA LYS A 565 16.34 11.29 11.96
C LYS A 565 15.48 12.55 11.92
N LEU A 566 15.90 13.56 11.14
CA LEU A 566 15.17 14.81 10.96
C LEU A 566 13.79 14.64 10.29
N LEU A 567 13.59 13.58 9.51
CA LEU A 567 12.29 13.18 8.94
C LEU A 567 11.33 12.63 10.00
N CYS A 568 11.83 11.87 10.96
CA CYS A 568 11.02 11.23 11.99
C CYS A 568 10.64 12.21 13.11
N GLU A 569 11.58 13.08 13.53
CA GLU A 569 11.33 14.20 14.46
C GLU A 569 10.27 15.19 13.95
N GLN A 570 9.92 15.16 12.66
CA GLN A 570 8.90 16.01 12.04
C GLN A 570 7.54 15.31 11.78
N ASN A 571 7.37 14.05 12.18
CA ASN A 571 6.17 13.24 11.89
C ASN A 571 5.63 12.46 13.11
N GLU A 572 5.64 13.07 14.31
CA GLU A 572 5.17 12.45 15.56
C GLU A 572 3.72 11.90 15.50
N GLU A 573 2.85 12.48 14.67
CA GLU A 573 1.45 12.01 14.50
C GLU A 573 1.29 10.80 13.55
N GLU A 574 2.22 10.55 12.63
CA GLU A 574 2.10 9.51 11.59
C GLU A 574 3.06 8.31 11.78
N VAL A 575 4.07 8.41 12.66
CA VAL A 575 5.08 7.35 12.88
C VAL A 575 5.17 6.98 14.37
N SER A 576 4.70 5.78 14.73
CA SER A 576 4.90 5.22 16.07
C SER A 576 6.41 5.10 16.40
N PRO A 577 6.90 5.52 17.58
CA PRO A 577 8.29 5.34 17.99
C PRO A 577 8.80 3.90 17.87
N GLN A 578 7.92 2.90 18.06
CA GLN A 578 8.25 1.49 17.91
C GLN A 578 8.65 1.12 16.46
N LEU A 579 8.05 1.78 15.48
CA LEU A 579 8.37 1.59 14.06
C LEU A 579 9.72 2.24 13.72
N PHE A 580 10.08 3.35 14.37
CA PHE A 580 11.40 3.97 14.25
C PHE A 580 12.50 3.05 14.80
N THR A 581 12.38 2.56 16.03
CA THR A 581 13.35 1.63 16.63
C THR A 581 13.51 0.35 15.80
N PHE A 582 12.40 -0.15 15.22
CA PHE A 582 12.43 -1.29 14.30
C PHE A 582 13.17 -0.95 12.99
N HIS A 583 12.88 0.17 12.34
CA HIS A 583 13.59 0.61 11.13
C HIS A 583 15.08 0.85 11.36
N GLU A 584 15.46 1.39 12.52
CA GLU A 584 16.86 1.58 12.89
C GLU A 584 17.58 0.24 13.06
N ALA A 585 17.05 -0.67 13.88
CA ALA A 585 17.63 -1.99 14.10
C ALA A 585 17.74 -2.80 12.79
N VAL A 586 16.72 -2.72 11.93
CA VAL A 586 16.73 -3.33 10.59
C VAL A 586 17.80 -2.70 9.68
N SER A 587 17.93 -1.37 9.68
CA SER A 587 18.95 -0.68 8.87
C SER A 587 20.37 -1.03 9.31
N GLN A 588 20.62 -1.04 10.63
CA GLN A 588 21.91 -1.45 11.20
C GLN A 588 22.25 -2.91 10.83
N MET A 589 21.28 -3.82 10.94
CA MET A 589 21.45 -5.23 10.57
C MET A 589 21.80 -5.41 9.08
N VAL A 590 21.14 -4.67 8.17
CA VAL A 590 21.44 -4.72 6.74
C VAL A 590 22.79 -4.08 6.40
N GLU A 591 23.17 -2.97 7.08
CA GLU A 591 24.49 -2.36 6.94
C GLU A 591 25.61 -3.33 7.36
N MET A 592 25.43 -4.10 8.45
CA MET A 592 26.37 -5.16 8.84
C MET A 592 26.40 -6.34 7.85
N GLU A 593 25.24 -6.79 7.36
CA GLU A 593 25.17 -7.83 6.32
C GLU A 593 25.90 -7.42 5.03
N GLU A 594 25.79 -6.16 4.60
CA GLU A 594 26.56 -5.65 3.46
C GLU A 594 28.06 -5.49 3.78
N GLN A 595 28.43 -5.04 4.97
CA GLN A 595 29.83 -4.89 5.36
C GLN A 595 30.55 -6.25 5.31
N VAL A 596 29.99 -7.31 5.91
CA VAL A 596 30.63 -8.64 5.91
C VAL A 596 30.71 -9.26 4.51
N VAL A 597 29.76 -8.96 3.62
CA VAL A 597 29.84 -9.39 2.21
C VAL A 597 30.96 -8.66 1.45
N GLU A 598 31.19 -7.38 1.73
CA GLU A 598 32.27 -6.61 1.10
C GLU A 598 33.64 -6.91 1.74
N ASP A 599 33.69 -7.19 3.05
CA ASP A 599 34.86 -7.74 3.73
C ASP A 599 35.27 -9.06 3.08
N HIS A 600 34.33 -10.00 2.92
CA HIS A 600 34.57 -11.28 2.26
C HIS A 600 35.04 -11.11 0.80
N ARG A 601 34.51 -10.12 0.07
CA ARG A 601 35.02 -9.76 -1.27
C ARG A 601 36.48 -9.26 -1.22
N ALA A 602 36.82 -8.44 -0.24
CA ALA A 602 38.18 -7.94 -0.05
C ALA A 602 39.15 -9.07 0.37
N VAL A 603 38.72 -10.01 1.21
CA VAL A 603 39.48 -11.23 1.53
C VAL A 603 39.72 -12.03 0.26
N PHE A 604 38.67 -12.34 -0.53
CA PHE A 604 38.80 -13.09 -1.78
C PHE A 604 39.78 -12.44 -2.78
N GLN A 605 39.76 -11.10 -2.91
CA GLN A 605 40.74 -10.38 -3.73
C GLN A 605 42.18 -10.45 -3.19
N LYS A 606 42.37 -10.47 -1.86
CA LYS A 606 43.68 -10.72 -1.25
C LYS A 606 44.13 -12.17 -1.45
N THR A 607 43.22 -13.15 -1.36
CA THR A 607 43.53 -14.57 -1.60
C THR A 607 44.08 -14.81 -3.00
N ILE A 608 43.59 -14.12 -4.03
CA ILE A 608 44.16 -14.20 -5.38
C ILE A 608 45.62 -13.74 -5.38
N ARG A 609 45.94 -12.60 -4.74
CA ARG A 609 47.33 -12.12 -4.65
C ARG A 609 48.23 -13.04 -3.85
N TRP A 610 47.77 -13.52 -2.69
CA TRP A 610 48.54 -14.47 -1.90
C TRP A 610 48.86 -15.77 -2.67
N LEU A 611 47.99 -16.20 -3.58
CA LEU A 611 48.26 -17.34 -4.47
C LEU A 611 49.27 -16.99 -5.59
N GLU A 612 49.36 -15.73 -6.02
CA GLU A 612 50.40 -15.23 -6.92
C GLU A 612 51.76 -15.13 -6.18
N ASP A 613 51.75 -14.61 -4.95
CA ASP A 613 52.93 -14.48 -4.07
C ASP A 613 53.48 -15.85 -3.64
N GLU A 614 52.63 -16.78 -3.19
CA GLU A 614 53.01 -18.16 -2.85
C GLU A 614 53.50 -18.94 -4.06
N LYS A 615 52.94 -18.70 -5.25
CA LYS A 615 53.44 -19.29 -6.49
C LYS A 615 54.85 -18.79 -6.82
N ALA A 616 55.13 -17.50 -6.67
CA ALA A 616 56.46 -16.95 -6.87
C ALA A 616 57.49 -17.52 -5.86
N LEU A 617 57.11 -17.67 -4.59
CA LEU A 617 57.94 -18.33 -3.57
C LEU A 617 58.22 -19.80 -3.91
N LEU A 618 57.24 -20.54 -4.43
CA LEU A 618 57.45 -21.93 -4.87
C LEU A 618 58.35 -22.00 -6.11
N GLU A 619 58.21 -21.09 -7.08
CA GLU A 619 59.09 -21.01 -8.26
C GLU A 619 60.55 -20.69 -7.86
N MET A 620 60.79 -19.92 -6.79
CA MET A 620 62.15 -19.72 -6.24
C MET A 620 62.79 -21.01 -5.69
N THR A 621 62.01 -22.02 -5.30
CA THR A 621 62.56 -23.30 -4.80
C THR A 621 63.10 -24.21 -5.91
N GLU A 622 62.93 -23.82 -7.18
CA GLU A 622 63.53 -24.52 -8.34
C GLU A 622 64.98 -24.08 -8.61
N GLU A 623 65.47 -22.99 -7.97
CA GLU A 623 66.88 -22.59 -8.04
C GLU A 623 67.77 -23.44 -7.11
N VAL A 624 69.01 -23.72 -7.52
CA VAL A 624 69.89 -24.66 -6.79
C VAL A 624 70.41 -24.09 -5.46
N ASP A 625 70.62 -22.78 -5.40
CA ASP A 625 71.24 -22.07 -4.28
C ASP A 625 70.26 -21.06 -3.61
N TYR A 626 68.96 -21.39 -3.54
CA TYR A 626 67.94 -20.47 -3.02
C TYR A 626 68.08 -20.18 -1.51
N ASP A 627 67.73 -18.96 -1.11
CA ASP A 627 67.80 -18.50 0.28
C ASP A 627 66.61 -19.02 1.11
N VAL A 628 66.87 -20.05 1.91
CA VAL A 628 65.88 -20.73 2.76
C VAL A 628 65.37 -19.84 3.90
N ASP A 629 66.21 -18.98 4.47
CA ASP A 629 65.82 -18.08 5.57
C ASP A 629 64.92 -16.95 5.04
N SER A 630 65.23 -16.42 3.86
CA SER A 630 64.40 -15.47 3.12
C SER A 630 63.06 -16.09 2.68
N TYR A 631 63.07 -17.33 2.16
CA TYR A 631 61.85 -18.07 1.82
C TYR A 631 60.96 -18.28 3.06
N ALA A 632 61.53 -18.73 4.18
CA ALA A 632 60.79 -18.96 5.42
C ALA A 632 60.17 -17.65 5.95
N THR A 633 60.94 -16.56 5.99
CA THR A 633 60.49 -15.24 6.45
C THR A 633 59.32 -14.70 5.60
N GLN A 634 59.41 -14.84 4.28
CA GLN A 634 58.35 -14.38 3.37
C GLN A 634 57.08 -15.24 3.47
N LEU A 635 57.22 -16.55 3.60
CA LEU A 635 56.08 -17.46 3.80
C LEU A 635 55.39 -17.21 5.15
N GLU A 636 56.16 -17.00 6.22
CA GLU A 636 55.62 -16.67 7.55
C GLU A 636 54.80 -15.37 7.53
N ALA A 637 55.29 -14.32 6.88
CA ALA A 637 54.57 -13.05 6.72
C ALA A 637 53.25 -13.19 5.92
N ILE A 638 53.20 -14.05 4.90
CA ILE A 638 51.96 -14.35 4.15
C ILE A 638 50.98 -15.13 5.05
N LEU A 639 51.46 -16.08 5.83
CA LEU A 639 50.63 -16.89 6.73
C LEU A 639 50.05 -16.06 7.87
N GLU A 640 50.83 -15.18 8.50
CA GLU A 640 50.37 -14.25 9.54
C GLU A 640 49.27 -13.32 8.98
N GLN A 641 49.50 -12.70 7.83
CA GLN A 641 48.52 -11.82 7.19
C GLN A 641 47.22 -12.56 6.79
N LYS A 642 47.32 -13.83 6.39
CA LYS A 642 46.15 -14.70 6.16
C LYS A 642 45.37 -14.97 7.46
N ILE A 643 46.07 -15.31 8.54
CA ILE A 643 45.48 -15.67 9.84
C ILE A 643 44.69 -14.49 10.42
N ASP A 644 45.27 -13.29 10.44
CA ASP A 644 44.61 -12.09 10.98
C ASP A 644 43.29 -11.80 10.28
N ILE A 645 43.32 -11.73 8.95
CA ILE A 645 42.18 -11.31 8.12
C ILE A 645 41.06 -12.36 8.12
N LEU A 646 41.40 -13.66 8.16
CA LEU A 646 40.42 -14.73 8.30
C LEU A 646 39.82 -14.77 9.72
N THR A 647 40.62 -14.45 10.74
CA THR A 647 40.14 -14.34 12.14
C THR A 647 39.20 -13.16 12.32
N GLU A 648 39.52 -12.00 11.73
CA GLU A 648 38.64 -10.83 11.72
C GLU A 648 37.30 -11.13 11.02
N LEU A 649 37.33 -11.70 9.80
CA LEU A 649 36.11 -12.06 9.07
C LEU A 649 35.26 -13.07 9.85
N ARG A 650 35.88 -14.06 10.49
CA ARG A 650 35.21 -15.02 11.38
C ARG A 650 34.55 -14.34 12.58
N GLY A 651 35.23 -13.36 13.19
CA GLY A 651 34.65 -12.57 14.29
C GLY A 651 33.41 -11.79 13.87
N ARG A 652 33.44 -11.12 12.71
CA ARG A 652 32.28 -10.39 12.16
C ARG A 652 31.13 -11.33 11.78
N LEU A 653 31.42 -12.52 11.25
CA LEU A 653 30.41 -13.56 10.96
C LEU A 653 29.72 -14.09 12.23
N LEU A 654 30.47 -14.32 13.32
CA LEU A 654 29.91 -14.73 14.60
C LEU A 654 28.97 -13.68 15.18
N LEU A 655 29.33 -12.39 15.11
CA LEU A 655 28.49 -11.28 15.57
C LEU A 655 27.14 -11.24 14.83
N ILE A 656 27.15 -11.31 13.49
CA ILE A 656 25.91 -11.34 12.68
C ILE A 656 25.06 -12.58 12.99
N THR A 657 25.68 -13.73 13.26
CA THR A 657 24.96 -14.96 13.58
C THR A 657 24.26 -14.84 14.95
N PHE A 658 24.98 -14.35 15.95
CA PHE A 658 24.44 -14.10 17.29
C PHE A 658 23.26 -13.11 17.30
N GLU A 659 23.36 -12.01 16.56
CA GLU A 659 22.26 -11.03 16.43
C GLU A 659 21.05 -11.57 15.66
N LYS A 660 21.25 -12.50 14.72
CA LYS A 660 20.15 -13.17 13.99
C LYS A 660 19.37 -14.16 14.86
N GLU A 661 20.04 -14.82 15.81
CA GLU A 661 19.42 -15.78 16.71
C GLU A 661 18.69 -15.11 17.88
N ASN A 662 19.11 -13.92 18.30
CA ASN A 662 18.58 -13.21 19.49
C ASN A 662 17.88 -11.84 19.19
N PRO A 663 16.95 -11.74 18.21
CA PRO A 663 16.29 -10.48 17.88
C PRO A 663 15.40 -9.93 19.00
N LYS A 664 15.08 -10.72 20.03
CA LYS A 664 14.32 -10.28 21.21
C LYS A 664 15.20 -9.57 22.24
N GLU A 665 16.42 -10.06 22.51
CA GLU A 665 17.35 -9.38 23.42
C GLU A 665 17.70 -7.98 22.91
N LEU A 666 17.83 -7.80 21.59
CA LEU A 666 18.05 -6.50 20.96
C LEU A 666 16.91 -5.48 21.23
N TYR A 667 15.70 -5.96 21.55
CA TYR A 667 14.54 -5.13 21.88
C TYR A 667 14.44 -4.81 23.38
N GLU A 668 15.05 -5.63 24.25
CA GLU A 668 15.05 -5.44 25.70
C GLU A 668 16.32 -4.74 26.21
N LYS A 669 17.49 -4.97 25.59
CA LYS A 669 18.77 -4.31 25.92
C LYS A 669 18.87 -2.85 25.43
N ARG A 670 17.88 -2.35 24.67
CA ARG A 670 17.83 -0.99 24.10
C ARG A 670 16.67 -0.15 24.67
N ARG A 671 16.30 -0.38 25.94
CA ARG A 671 15.15 0.25 26.61
C ARG A 671 15.53 0.89 27.95
#